data_AF-A0A7V0S4W3-F1
#
_entry.id   AF-A0A7V0S4W3-F1
#
_cell.length_a   1.000
_cell.length_b   1.000
_cell.length_c   1.000
_cell.angle_alpha   90.00
_cell.angle_beta   90.00
_cell.angle_gamma   90.00
#
_symmetry.space_group_name_H-M   'P 1'
#
loop_
_entity.id
_entity.type
_entity.pdbx_description
1 polymer ?
#
loop_
_entity_poly.entity_id
_entity_poly.type
_entity_poly.pdbx_seq_one_letter_code
_entity_poly.pdbx_strand_id
1 'polypeptide(L)'
;MFYWHAIFPKFIILMGMSTKLTRKDTFLILICIVAIAVAGYIELSNYHRAFPEHTIDFAVNRKEAQNIALNFLENLNLSPGDKIQASAFEFDAAAKTFLEKEVGLEESEDLLTNHFRIWRWTNRWFEPLGREEIFVGVSPRGEITRFRHKIPEEYPVDILSIDDARRLSHQLLTNVLNINPGDWEFLEDKTEVKPNRVDYRFTYKKKNVEIYDATYRFDLTIQGNAIGEYKEYLHIPEEWRRDYQRLRSLNSTTATTADIFFIILIIIIVTFFIIHLSRRQIQLKTALVFGAITFLLKLLSELNLLPLYKFHMETSQSLGAFYGNFLVSAFLQSLLLAVIITVFAGAGEYIYQRRYPHRIPLGRLFSPEGLRTKHTFFSYIIGISLAIVFMAFQTLFYLAAKRYGAWAPADVSYSDTLNTAFPWILILLGGFLPAVLEEFSFRLFAIPFLEKISKSKLLAVLIPAVIWGFAHANYPNQPFWIRGFEVSVFGILIGFIFLKFGILAVLIWHYMVDAIYSSLLLFRTGEPYHVISASLALGIIMIPFIYNIVMYVRKRRFSDPAPLRSPLAVTHRKDDLPSPPETEEQYFSYFTAYHKFSPRRLKTLVLLMLAFIAILWIPLEKIGGYYEYPYSKSEIHTTASVFLHERGVDADNFKSASVLIDNYSPLIGRYILEHSSVSNLNSLLARYLNNAVVWRVRFYRPLDKEEYNIYVHPFENRVVSFEHLLPETADIFSLNKELARFSAEEFLSRYNFQLADFELVEEFSQQLPNRTEYTFIWETKEEHPANVADGTLRLKTVVTGADVSSFSIYYKIPEEWEHVKTQQTLFDSIRLGLQIAALCLIAIATIVALTRRMKSVTVEWKTPLALSIALGILWLILELANLPVALVNYNTSWGLNVWILFWSLVTLLRVLLITIMLFLVMTLVASIYPGCQTTLRRDCRYHFSRDAVPAAILVSIGIYAIWHLCGWLAIHYAPAIVRPDFQIPQSVNYTLSPIYAIISIISRGIAYAAVLGIIIFWIRSLLSRTWLQVLTSAVLLAIFIPKSYDNIREFLVLYLSSAAIIAWLWVAVICFLRNNIPAYLYCGIIFTAARTSENLVQSGTPKSLVSALAILTVVTILIIWLLTEKKEINIGDWLKRMFKRIVINQ
;
A
#
# COMPACT_ATOMS: atom_id res chain seq x y z
N MET A 1 -46.36 4.21 11.36
CA MET A 1 -47.62 3.45 11.19
C MET A 1 -48.18 3.80 9.82
N PHE A 2 -47.84 3.03 8.78
CA PHE A 2 -48.42 3.11 7.43
C PHE A 2 -48.52 1.68 6.88
N TYR A 3 -49.70 1.32 6.39
CA TYR A 3 -50.13 -0.03 6.03
C TYR A 3 -49.31 -0.63 4.87
N TRP A 4 -48.31 -1.46 5.18
CA TRP A 4 -47.59 -2.32 4.22
C TRP A 4 -47.79 -3.83 4.52
N HIS A 5 -48.79 -4.19 5.33
CA HIS A 5 -49.03 -5.57 5.77
C HIS A 5 -50.00 -6.39 4.90
N ALA A 6 -50.64 -5.80 3.88
CA ALA A 6 -51.80 -6.44 3.25
C ALA A 6 -51.60 -7.02 1.83
N ILE A 7 -50.50 -6.75 1.11
CA ILE A 7 -50.35 -7.19 -0.30
C ILE A 7 -49.34 -8.34 -0.50
N PHE A 8 -48.44 -8.59 0.46
CA PHE A 8 -47.40 -9.63 0.34
C PHE A 8 -47.63 -11.01 1.03
N PRO A 9 -48.59 -11.27 1.95
CA PRO A 9 -48.55 -12.55 2.69
C PRO A 9 -49.23 -13.77 2.02
N LYS A 10 -49.94 -13.65 0.90
CA LYS A 10 -50.69 -14.80 0.32
C LYS A 10 -49.98 -15.58 -0.80
N PHE A 11 -48.74 -15.24 -1.13
CA PHE A 11 -47.84 -16.06 -1.98
C PHE A 11 -46.80 -16.83 -1.14
N ILE A 12 -47.13 -17.13 0.11
CA ILE A 12 -46.29 -17.85 1.07
C ILE A 12 -46.65 -19.34 1.00
N ILE A 13 -45.61 -20.20 0.94
CA ILE A 13 -45.60 -21.64 0.57
C ILE A 13 -45.39 -21.87 -0.94
N LEU A 14 -44.18 -21.60 -1.42
CA LEU A 14 -43.81 -21.79 -2.84
C LEU A 14 -42.44 -22.47 -2.97
N MET A 15 -42.40 -23.75 -2.60
CA MET A 15 -41.56 -24.83 -3.15
C MET A 15 -41.76 -26.07 -2.25
N GLY A 16 -43.01 -26.52 -2.13
CA GLY A 16 -43.32 -27.81 -1.51
C GLY A 16 -42.96 -28.95 -2.46
N MET A 17 -42.20 -29.94 -1.94
CA MET A 17 -42.06 -31.39 -2.23
C MET A 17 -42.25 -31.99 -3.64
N SER A 18 -42.75 -31.26 -4.63
CA SER A 18 -42.95 -31.76 -5.99
C SER A 18 -41.61 -31.90 -6.71
N THR A 19 -41.31 -33.13 -7.11
CA THR A 19 -40.18 -33.46 -7.97
C THR A 19 -40.45 -33.16 -9.45
N LYS A 20 -41.63 -32.63 -9.80
CA LYS A 20 -42.00 -32.18 -11.15
C LYS A 20 -42.30 -30.69 -11.19
N LEU A 21 -42.22 -30.11 -12.40
CA LEU A 21 -42.72 -28.76 -12.66
C LEU A 21 -44.23 -28.71 -12.48
N THR A 22 -44.70 -27.72 -11.74
CA THR A 22 -46.12 -27.42 -11.49
C THR A 22 -46.57 -26.23 -12.33
N ARG A 23 -47.88 -25.95 -12.38
CA ARG A 23 -48.42 -24.75 -13.08
C ARG A 23 -47.83 -23.44 -12.56
N LYS A 24 -47.56 -23.34 -11.26
CA LYS A 24 -46.95 -22.15 -10.64
C LYS A 24 -45.49 -21.97 -11.07
N ASP A 25 -44.78 -23.07 -11.28
CA ASP A 25 -43.40 -23.07 -11.76
C ASP A 25 -43.33 -22.61 -13.22
N THR A 26 -44.25 -23.07 -14.06
CA THR A 26 -44.36 -22.63 -15.47
C THR A 26 -44.70 -21.15 -15.55
N PHE A 27 -45.57 -20.66 -14.68
CA PHE A 27 -45.86 -19.23 -14.57
C PHE A 27 -44.63 -18.40 -14.17
N LEU A 28 -43.83 -18.88 -13.21
CA LEU A 28 -42.58 -18.20 -12.83
C LEU A 28 -41.56 -18.17 -13.98
N ILE A 29 -41.43 -19.27 -14.73
CA ILE A 29 -40.58 -19.33 -15.92
C ILE A 29 -41.05 -18.31 -16.96
N LEU A 30 -42.36 -18.23 -17.21
CA LEU A 30 -42.93 -17.26 -18.14
C LEU A 30 -42.64 -15.82 -17.71
N ILE A 31 -42.79 -15.50 -16.41
CA ILE A 31 -42.41 -14.18 -15.86
C ILE A 31 -40.94 -13.89 -16.14
N CYS A 32 -40.04 -14.85 -15.89
CA CYS A 32 -38.62 -14.69 -16.15
C CYS A 32 -38.33 -14.45 -17.65
N ILE A 33 -38.98 -15.18 -18.55
CA ILE A 33 -38.85 -14.98 -20.00
C ILE A 33 -39.34 -13.60 -20.42
N VAL A 34 -40.52 -13.17 -19.93
CA VAL A 34 -41.05 -11.83 -20.20
C VAL A 34 -40.13 -10.75 -19.64
N ALA A 35 -39.62 -10.92 -18.42
CA ALA A 35 -38.68 -10.00 -17.81
C ALA A 35 -37.38 -9.89 -18.62
N ILE A 36 -36.82 -11.02 -19.07
CA ILE A 36 -35.65 -11.05 -19.96
C ILE A 36 -35.94 -10.34 -21.27
N ALA A 37 -37.08 -10.60 -21.90
CA ALA A 37 -37.43 -9.98 -23.18
C ALA A 37 -37.60 -8.47 -23.06
N VAL A 38 -38.31 -8.00 -22.02
CA VAL A 38 -38.53 -6.57 -21.77
C VAL A 38 -37.23 -5.88 -21.36
N ALA A 39 -36.50 -6.42 -20.38
CA ALA A 39 -35.23 -5.85 -19.93
C ALA A 39 -34.17 -5.88 -21.04
N GLY A 40 -34.08 -6.98 -21.77
CA GLY A 40 -33.18 -7.11 -22.92
C GLY A 40 -33.50 -6.13 -24.04
N TYR A 41 -34.78 -5.90 -24.35
CA TYR A 41 -35.18 -4.87 -25.30
C TYR A 41 -34.78 -3.47 -24.81
N ILE A 42 -35.03 -3.13 -23.54
CA ILE A 42 -34.64 -1.86 -22.95
C ILE A 42 -33.14 -1.65 -23.03
N GLU A 43 -32.37 -2.68 -22.66
CA GLU A 43 -30.91 -2.66 -22.69
C GLU A 43 -30.39 -2.47 -24.11
N LEU A 44 -30.76 -3.34 -25.05
CA LEU A 44 -30.28 -3.27 -26.43
C LEU A 44 -30.66 -1.95 -27.13
N SER A 45 -31.81 -1.37 -26.80
CA SER A 45 -32.27 -0.12 -27.42
C SER A 45 -31.66 1.15 -26.80
N ASN A 46 -31.16 1.09 -25.57
CA ASN A 46 -30.74 2.29 -24.82
C ASN A 46 -29.33 2.23 -24.23
N TYR A 47 -28.65 1.09 -24.28
CA TYR A 47 -27.32 0.92 -23.67
C TYR A 47 -26.34 2.01 -24.11
N HIS A 48 -26.18 2.24 -25.42
CA HIS A 48 -25.29 3.27 -25.95
C HIS A 48 -25.67 4.70 -25.53
N ARG A 49 -26.94 4.96 -25.20
CA ARG A 49 -27.38 6.26 -24.69
C ARG A 49 -27.04 6.43 -23.21
N ALA A 50 -27.14 5.36 -22.42
CA ALA A 50 -26.82 5.34 -20.99
C ALA A 50 -25.31 5.28 -20.74
N PHE A 51 -24.62 4.39 -21.42
CA PHE A 51 -23.18 4.12 -21.34
C PHE A 51 -22.54 4.26 -22.74
N PRO A 52 -22.47 5.49 -23.25
CA PRO A 52 -21.69 5.76 -24.43
C PRO A 52 -20.20 5.48 -24.15
N GLU A 53 -19.54 4.83 -25.09
CA GLU A 53 -18.16 4.34 -24.99
C GLU A 53 -17.39 4.80 -26.23
N HIS A 54 -16.09 5.06 -26.09
CA HIS A 54 -15.25 5.35 -27.25
C HIS A 54 -14.94 4.08 -28.04
N THR A 55 -15.37 4.06 -29.31
CA THR A 55 -14.92 3.07 -30.28
C THR A 55 -13.61 3.50 -30.90
N ILE A 56 -12.53 2.77 -30.59
CA ILE A 56 -11.22 2.99 -31.21
C ILE A 56 -11.17 2.13 -32.48
N ASP A 57 -10.99 2.77 -33.63
CA ASP A 57 -10.73 2.06 -34.88
C ASP A 57 -9.26 1.66 -34.97
N PHE A 58 -9.00 0.36 -34.85
CA PHE A 58 -7.66 -0.22 -34.94
C PHE A 58 -7.32 -0.55 -36.39
N ALA A 59 -6.92 0.45 -37.17
CA ALA A 59 -6.35 0.25 -38.50
C ALA A 59 -4.99 -0.45 -38.44
N VAL A 60 -4.26 -0.26 -37.34
CA VAL A 60 -2.96 -0.86 -37.06
C VAL A 60 -3.04 -1.73 -35.82
N ASN A 61 -2.76 -3.02 -36.00
CA ASN A 61 -2.66 -3.96 -34.87
C ASN A 61 -1.28 -3.90 -34.20
N ARG A 62 -1.12 -4.60 -33.08
CA ARG A 62 0.13 -4.64 -32.29
C ARG A 62 1.37 -4.99 -33.11
N LYS A 63 1.28 -5.94 -34.05
CA LYS A 63 2.42 -6.40 -34.86
C LYS A 63 2.77 -5.40 -35.96
N GLU A 64 1.76 -4.82 -36.59
CA GLU A 64 1.95 -3.74 -37.57
C GLU A 64 2.55 -2.51 -36.90
N ALA A 65 2.08 -2.14 -35.71
CA ALA A 65 2.67 -1.05 -34.92
C ALA A 65 4.16 -1.30 -34.63
N GLN A 66 4.54 -2.54 -34.31
CA GLN A 66 5.95 -2.90 -34.15
C GLN A 66 6.75 -2.72 -35.45
N ASN A 67 6.21 -3.14 -36.60
CA ASN A 67 6.89 -2.97 -37.89
C ASN A 67 7.03 -1.49 -38.27
N ILE A 68 5.99 -0.69 -38.07
CA ILE A 68 6.04 0.77 -38.27
C ILE A 68 7.11 1.40 -37.38
N ALA A 69 7.17 0.97 -36.12
CA ALA A 69 8.19 1.44 -35.20
C ALA A 69 9.61 1.03 -35.63
N LEU A 70 9.83 -0.19 -36.14
CA LEU A 70 11.12 -0.60 -36.68
C LEU A 70 11.54 0.22 -37.90
N ASN A 71 10.62 0.44 -38.85
CA ASN A 71 10.89 1.28 -40.02
C ASN A 71 11.23 2.72 -39.62
N PHE A 72 10.55 3.25 -38.58
CA PHE A 72 10.86 4.56 -38.03
C PHE A 72 12.28 4.61 -37.41
N LEU A 73 12.69 3.57 -36.68
CA LEU A 73 14.06 3.47 -36.15
C LEU A 73 15.10 3.37 -37.27
N GLU A 74 14.84 2.60 -38.33
CA GLU A 74 15.71 2.52 -39.51
C GLU A 74 15.90 3.88 -40.17
N ASN A 75 14.85 4.68 -40.30
CA ASN A 75 14.93 6.06 -40.81
C ASN A 75 15.78 6.99 -39.93
N LEU A 76 15.92 6.67 -38.63
CA LEU A 76 16.80 7.36 -37.69
C LEU A 76 18.22 6.77 -37.67
N ASN A 77 18.53 5.79 -38.53
CA ASN A 77 19.75 4.99 -38.49
C ASN A 77 19.97 4.28 -37.13
N LEU A 78 18.89 3.97 -36.42
CA LEU A 78 18.90 3.23 -35.17
C LEU A 78 18.44 1.79 -35.42
N SER A 79 19.20 0.82 -34.92
CA SER A 79 18.79 -0.59 -34.91
C SER A 79 18.68 -1.08 -33.47
N PRO A 80 17.54 -1.68 -33.07
CA PRO A 80 17.40 -2.26 -31.74
C PRO A 80 18.28 -3.50 -31.53
N GLY A 81 18.82 -4.13 -32.58
CA GLY A 81 19.65 -5.32 -32.48
C GLY A 81 18.95 -6.48 -31.74
N ASP A 82 19.69 -7.14 -30.84
CA ASP A 82 19.20 -8.29 -30.04
C ASP A 82 18.42 -7.89 -28.78
N LYS A 83 18.09 -6.59 -28.62
CA LYS A 83 17.34 -6.09 -27.46
C LYS A 83 15.99 -6.78 -27.33
N ILE A 84 15.55 -6.98 -26.10
CA ILE A 84 14.27 -7.60 -25.80
C ILE A 84 13.15 -6.64 -26.17
N GLN A 85 12.24 -7.13 -27.02
CA GLN A 85 11.06 -6.40 -27.41
C GLN A 85 9.87 -6.68 -26.47
N ALA A 86 9.14 -5.63 -26.12
CA ALA A 86 7.85 -5.66 -25.45
C ALA A 86 6.93 -4.55 -26.01
N SER A 87 5.62 -4.74 -25.97
CA SER A 87 4.65 -3.70 -26.35
C SER A 87 3.49 -3.65 -25.38
N ALA A 88 2.92 -2.44 -25.21
CA ALA A 88 1.68 -2.22 -24.50
C ALA A 88 0.82 -1.18 -25.23
N PHE A 89 -0.50 -1.36 -25.23
CA PHE A 89 -1.45 -0.29 -25.56
C PHE A 89 -1.65 0.65 -24.35
N GLU A 90 -1.40 1.95 -24.54
CA GLU A 90 -1.46 3.00 -23.52
C GLU A 90 -2.26 4.21 -24.02
N PHE A 91 -2.78 5.03 -23.10
CA PHE A 91 -3.47 6.28 -23.45
C PHE A 91 -3.37 7.35 -22.36
N ASP A 92 -3.62 8.61 -22.73
CA ASP A 92 -3.70 9.74 -21.79
C ASP A 92 -5.11 9.83 -21.16
N ALA A 93 -5.27 9.25 -19.97
CA ALA A 93 -6.53 9.24 -19.26
C ALA A 93 -6.99 10.63 -18.77
N ALA A 94 -6.05 11.54 -18.50
CA ALA A 94 -6.38 12.89 -18.06
C ALA A 94 -6.95 13.69 -19.24
N ALA A 95 -6.30 13.63 -20.40
CA ALA A 95 -6.76 14.30 -21.62
C ALA A 95 -8.15 13.80 -22.03
N LYS A 96 -8.37 12.48 -22.00
CA LYS A 96 -9.68 11.89 -22.23
C LYS A 96 -10.73 12.46 -21.27
N THR A 97 -10.49 12.37 -19.97
CA THR A 97 -11.47 12.79 -18.95
C THR A 97 -11.79 14.28 -19.06
N PHE A 98 -10.79 15.10 -19.38
CA PHE A 98 -10.97 16.53 -19.63
C PHE A 98 -11.92 16.78 -20.81
N LEU A 99 -11.65 16.17 -21.97
CA LEU A 99 -12.47 16.36 -23.16
C LEU A 99 -13.92 15.88 -22.93
N GLU A 100 -14.11 14.70 -22.34
CA GLU A 100 -15.45 14.18 -22.01
C GLU A 100 -16.23 15.08 -21.04
N LYS A 101 -15.52 15.82 -20.19
CA LYS A 101 -16.13 16.69 -19.18
C LYS A 101 -16.52 18.04 -19.75
N GLU A 102 -15.65 18.65 -20.54
CA GLU A 102 -15.79 20.03 -21.01
C GLU A 102 -16.62 20.14 -22.29
N VAL A 103 -16.34 19.31 -23.30
CA VAL A 103 -17.07 19.36 -24.59
C VAL A 103 -18.22 18.35 -24.67
N GLY A 104 -18.29 17.42 -23.71
CA GLY A 104 -19.24 16.31 -23.74
C GLY A 104 -18.79 15.19 -24.67
N LEU A 105 -19.47 14.04 -24.57
CA LEU A 105 -18.91 12.80 -25.10
C LEU A 105 -19.00 12.65 -26.63
N GLU A 106 -20.03 13.22 -27.26
CA GLU A 106 -20.21 13.14 -28.72
C GLU A 106 -19.13 13.95 -29.44
N GLU A 107 -18.86 15.18 -28.97
CA GLU A 107 -17.78 16.00 -29.49
C GLU A 107 -16.39 15.45 -29.10
N SER A 108 -16.25 14.92 -27.87
CA SER A 108 -14.98 14.32 -27.46
C SER A 108 -14.63 13.08 -28.28
N GLU A 109 -15.60 12.33 -28.80
CA GLU A 109 -15.32 11.18 -29.68
C GLU A 109 -14.63 11.62 -30.98
N ASP A 110 -15.12 12.67 -31.64
CA ASP A 110 -14.48 13.20 -32.84
C ASP A 110 -13.08 13.74 -32.53
N LEU A 111 -12.94 14.49 -31.44
CA LEU A 111 -11.67 15.07 -31.03
C LEU A 111 -10.62 14.00 -30.69
N LEU A 112 -11.01 12.98 -29.94
CA LEU A 112 -10.12 11.87 -29.54
C LEU A 112 -9.78 10.92 -30.70
N THR A 113 -10.59 10.94 -31.76
CA THR A 113 -10.42 10.09 -32.94
C THR A 113 -9.61 10.80 -34.02
N ASN A 114 -9.84 12.09 -34.22
CA ASN A 114 -9.33 12.85 -35.36
C ASN A 114 -8.34 13.96 -35.01
N HIS A 115 -8.36 14.51 -33.79
CA HIS A 115 -7.61 15.73 -33.45
C HIS A 115 -6.50 15.51 -32.43
N PHE A 116 -6.71 14.65 -31.42
CA PHE A 116 -5.75 14.40 -30.35
C PHE A 116 -5.27 12.94 -30.36
N ARG A 117 -3.96 12.75 -30.51
CA ARG A 117 -3.34 11.43 -30.56
C ARG A 117 -3.04 10.90 -29.16
N ILE A 118 -4.08 10.63 -28.37
CA ILE A 118 -3.91 10.14 -27.01
C ILE A 118 -3.66 8.63 -26.94
N TRP A 119 -4.18 7.88 -27.92
CA TRP A 119 -4.13 6.41 -28.01
C TRP A 119 -2.86 5.95 -28.72
N ARG A 120 -2.14 4.98 -28.16
CA ARG A 120 -0.92 4.45 -28.80
C ARG A 120 -0.55 3.03 -28.39
N TRP A 121 -0.04 2.26 -29.34
CA TRP A 121 0.79 1.09 -29.11
C TRP A 121 2.23 1.54 -28.84
N THR A 122 2.69 1.45 -27.61
CA THR A 122 4.09 1.72 -27.25
C THR A 122 4.90 0.44 -27.38
N ASN A 123 5.91 0.46 -28.24
CA ASN A 123 6.91 -0.59 -28.40
C ASN A 123 8.18 -0.18 -27.67
N ARG A 124 8.69 -1.07 -26.82
CA ARG A 124 9.89 -0.87 -26.01
C ARG A 124 10.93 -1.94 -26.37
N TRP A 125 12.17 -1.51 -26.57
CA TRP A 125 13.34 -2.37 -26.70
C TRP A 125 14.32 -2.04 -25.60
N PHE A 126 14.76 -3.05 -24.86
CA PHE A 126 15.67 -2.86 -23.74
C PHE A 126 16.57 -4.08 -23.55
N GLU A 127 17.67 -3.89 -22.84
CA GLU A 127 18.54 -4.96 -22.38
C GLU A 127 18.46 -5.09 -20.85
N PRO A 128 18.24 -6.30 -20.29
CA PRO A 128 18.32 -6.53 -18.85
C PRO A 128 19.70 -6.14 -18.32
N LEU A 129 19.75 -5.44 -17.18
CA LEU A 129 20.96 -4.82 -16.63
C LEU A 129 21.59 -3.74 -17.52
N GLY A 130 20.99 -3.41 -18.66
CA GLY A 130 21.39 -2.32 -19.53
C GLY A 130 20.81 -0.97 -19.08
N ARG A 131 21.47 0.12 -19.49
CA ARG A 131 21.01 1.50 -19.27
C ARG A 131 20.34 2.11 -20.51
N GLU A 132 20.50 1.47 -21.67
CA GLU A 132 19.91 1.89 -22.93
C GLU A 132 18.51 1.29 -23.13
N GLU A 133 17.55 2.14 -23.50
CA GLU A 133 16.19 1.74 -23.82
C GLU A 133 15.63 2.57 -24.97
N ILE A 134 14.83 1.95 -25.84
CA ILE A 134 14.18 2.62 -26.97
C ILE A 134 12.68 2.42 -26.86
N PHE A 135 11.91 3.50 -26.96
CA PHE A 135 10.46 3.50 -26.97
C PHE A 135 9.95 4.16 -28.25
N VAL A 136 8.97 3.54 -28.90
CA VAL A 136 8.26 4.11 -30.05
C VAL A 136 6.75 3.89 -29.87
N GLY A 137 5.99 4.97 -29.79
CA GLY A 137 4.54 4.97 -29.70
C GLY A 137 3.90 5.19 -31.06
N VAL A 138 3.05 4.26 -31.48
CA VAL A 138 2.33 4.30 -32.76
C VAL A 138 0.83 4.40 -32.51
N SER A 139 0.15 5.36 -33.13
CA SER A 139 -1.30 5.52 -33.01
C SER A 139 -2.04 4.31 -33.61
N PRO A 140 -3.33 4.08 -33.27
CA PRO A 140 -4.16 3.07 -33.95
C PRO A 140 -4.25 3.24 -35.48
N ARG A 141 -3.87 4.41 -36.02
CA ARG A 141 -3.83 4.74 -37.46
C ARG A 141 -2.44 4.58 -38.10
N GLY A 142 -1.41 4.25 -37.31
CA GLY A 142 -0.05 4.06 -37.81
C GLY A 142 0.86 5.29 -37.76
N GLU A 143 0.45 6.36 -37.09
CA GLU A 143 1.25 7.58 -36.96
C GLU A 143 2.19 7.50 -35.75
N ILE A 144 3.38 8.11 -35.85
CA ILE A 144 4.31 8.20 -34.71
C ILE A 144 3.83 9.29 -33.74
N THR A 145 3.55 8.91 -32.49
CA THR A 145 3.04 9.81 -31.43
C THR A 145 4.05 10.01 -30.29
N ARG A 146 5.04 9.11 -30.23
CA ARG A 146 6.07 9.11 -29.21
C ARG A 146 7.33 8.43 -29.72
N PHE A 147 8.48 8.98 -29.36
CA PHE A 147 9.78 8.34 -29.47
C PHE A 147 10.58 8.70 -28.22
N ARG A 148 11.34 7.76 -27.67
CA ARG A 148 12.31 8.05 -26.61
C ARG A 148 13.46 7.07 -26.70
N HIS A 149 14.67 7.59 -26.89
CA HIS A 149 15.93 6.88 -26.75
C HIS A 149 16.56 7.31 -25.43
N LYS A 150 16.54 6.40 -24.46
CA LYS A 150 17.20 6.58 -23.18
C LYS A 150 18.60 5.99 -23.30
N ILE A 151 19.63 6.79 -23.04
CA ILE A 151 21.04 6.41 -23.08
C ILE A 151 21.73 6.88 -21.79
N PRO A 152 22.82 6.21 -21.34
CA PRO A 152 23.61 6.62 -20.18
C PRO A 152 24.02 8.10 -20.24
N GLU A 153 24.10 8.82 -19.12
CA GLU A 153 24.56 10.21 -19.13
C GLU A 153 26.00 10.40 -19.66
N GLU A 154 26.85 9.38 -19.54
CA GLU A 154 28.25 9.43 -20.00
C GLU A 154 28.40 9.07 -21.48
N TYR A 155 27.31 8.76 -22.19
CA TYR A 155 27.36 8.36 -23.60
C TYR A 155 28.03 9.47 -24.46
N PRO A 156 29.14 9.15 -25.16
CA PRO A 156 29.95 10.16 -25.83
C PRO A 156 29.29 10.58 -27.15
N VAL A 157 28.99 11.88 -27.27
CA VAL A 157 28.39 12.47 -28.47
C VAL A 157 28.98 13.85 -28.70
N ASP A 158 29.11 14.25 -29.96
CA ASP A 158 29.50 15.62 -30.30
C ASP A 158 28.55 16.63 -29.65
N ILE A 159 29.12 17.62 -28.96
CA ILE A 159 28.37 18.69 -28.32
C ILE A 159 27.95 19.69 -29.41
N LEU A 160 26.64 19.86 -29.57
CA LEU A 160 26.08 20.89 -30.44
C LEU A 160 25.84 22.20 -29.67
N SER A 161 25.95 23.33 -30.40
CA SER A 161 25.40 24.59 -29.92
C SER A 161 23.87 24.54 -29.93
N ILE A 162 23.20 25.37 -29.11
CA ILE A 162 21.73 25.44 -29.10
C ILE A 162 21.15 25.80 -30.47
N ASP A 163 21.84 26.64 -31.25
CA ASP A 163 21.40 27.03 -32.60
C ASP A 163 21.56 25.89 -33.61
N ASP A 164 22.62 25.09 -33.49
CA ASP A 164 22.78 23.86 -34.29
C ASP A 164 21.72 22.82 -33.92
N ALA A 165 21.46 22.62 -32.62
CA ALA A 165 20.43 21.72 -32.14
C ALA A 165 19.03 22.16 -32.61
N ARG A 166 18.75 23.47 -32.65
CA ARG A 166 17.51 24.02 -33.21
C ARG A 166 17.42 23.81 -34.72
N ARG A 167 18.50 24.00 -35.47
CA ARG A 167 18.50 23.67 -36.92
C ARG A 167 18.23 22.19 -37.16
N LEU A 168 18.88 21.32 -36.39
CA LEU A 168 18.68 19.87 -36.46
C LEU A 168 17.23 19.49 -36.10
N SER A 169 16.65 20.11 -35.08
CA SER A 169 15.26 19.86 -34.66
C SER A 169 14.27 20.17 -35.80
N HIS A 170 14.44 21.30 -36.49
CA HIS A 170 13.62 21.67 -37.66
C HIS A 170 13.76 20.66 -38.82
N GLN A 171 14.97 20.16 -39.07
CA GLN A 171 15.21 19.14 -40.10
C GLN A 171 14.54 17.82 -39.75
N LEU A 172 14.64 17.37 -38.49
CA LEU A 172 14.02 16.13 -38.02
C LEU A 172 12.49 16.20 -38.05
N LEU A 173 11.91 17.33 -37.64
CA LEU A 173 10.46 17.56 -37.71
C LEU A 173 9.95 17.39 -39.14
N THR A 174 10.63 18.00 -40.12
CA THR A 174 10.20 17.99 -41.51
C THR A 174 10.48 16.66 -42.21
N ASN A 175 11.70 16.13 -42.07
CA ASN A 175 12.17 15.00 -42.87
C ASN A 175 11.85 13.63 -42.28
N VAL A 176 11.74 13.52 -40.95
CA VAL A 176 11.55 12.23 -40.26
C VAL A 176 10.15 12.11 -39.68
N LEU A 177 9.68 13.13 -38.96
CA LEU A 177 8.37 13.11 -38.31
C LEU A 177 7.23 13.58 -39.23
N ASN A 178 7.56 14.15 -40.39
CA ASN A 178 6.60 14.73 -41.35
C ASN A 178 5.65 15.76 -40.70
N ILE A 179 6.20 16.56 -39.78
CA ILE A 179 5.52 17.64 -39.08
C ILE A 179 5.95 18.96 -39.72
N ASN A 180 4.98 19.73 -40.20
CA ASN A 180 5.23 21.09 -40.68
C ASN A 180 5.47 22.03 -39.48
N PRO A 181 6.67 22.60 -39.28
CA PRO A 181 6.93 23.51 -38.16
C PRO A 181 6.08 24.79 -38.19
N GLY A 182 5.56 25.19 -39.37
CA GLY A 182 4.71 26.38 -39.52
C GLY A 182 3.38 26.30 -38.77
N ASP A 183 2.88 25.08 -38.51
CA ASP A 183 1.61 24.84 -37.80
C ASP A 183 1.77 24.90 -36.28
N TRP A 184 3.01 25.08 -35.79
CA TRP A 184 3.35 25.07 -34.38
C TRP A 184 4.03 26.37 -33.98
N GLU A 185 3.81 26.76 -32.73
CA GLU A 185 4.40 27.90 -32.05
C GLU A 185 5.42 27.38 -31.04
N PHE A 186 6.63 27.95 -31.03
CA PHE A 186 7.65 27.60 -30.06
C PHE A 186 7.31 28.22 -28.69
N LEU A 187 7.39 27.42 -27.62
CA LEU A 187 7.09 27.88 -26.26
C LEU A 187 8.35 28.10 -25.42
N GLU A 188 9.21 27.08 -25.31
CA GLU A 188 10.34 27.09 -24.38
C GLU A 188 11.44 26.11 -24.79
N ASP A 189 12.65 26.34 -24.28
CA ASP A 189 13.77 25.42 -24.33
C ASP A 189 14.37 25.09 -22.95
N LYS A 190 14.95 23.90 -22.85
CA LYS A 190 15.66 23.38 -21.68
C LYS A 190 17.00 22.82 -22.10
N THR A 191 18.06 23.20 -21.38
CA THR A 191 19.42 22.71 -21.59
C THR A 191 19.88 21.90 -20.39
N GLU A 192 20.32 20.66 -20.64
CA GLU A 192 20.92 19.79 -19.64
C GLU A 192 22.35 19.42 -20.05
N VAL A 193 23.37 19.86 -19.32
CA VAL A 193 24.76 19.42 -19.54
C VAL A 193 24.99 18.09 -18.84
N LYS A 194 25.43 17.10 -19.61
CA LYS A 194 25.88 15.78 -19.14
C LYS A 194 27.41 15.69 -19.29
N PRO A 195 28.09 14.70 -18.67
CA PRO A 195 29.56 14.63 -18.71
C PRO A 195 30.16 14.71 -20.11
N ASN A 196 29.55 14.04 -21.10
CA ASN A 196 30.09 13.96 -22.47
C ASN A 196 29.12 14.45 -23.55
N ARG A 197 28.04 15.16 -23.20
CA ARG A 197 27.07 15.72 -24.17
C ARG A 197 26.21 16.83 -23.56
N VAL A 198 25.51 17.58 -24.41
CA VAL A 198 24.47 18.53 -24.00
C VAL A 198 23.14 18.12 -24.62
N ASP A 199 22.11 18.02 -23.80
CA ASP A 199 20.76 17.67 -24.24
C ASP A 199 19.89 18.94 -24.27
N TYR A 200 19.25 19.21 -25.40
CA TYR A 200 18.33 20.34 -25.59
C TYR A 200 16.91 19.84 -25.80
N ARG A 201 15.95 20.30 -24.99
CA ARG A 201 14.53 20.04 -25.20
C ARG A 201 13.83 21.30 -25.67
N PHE A 202 13.03 21.17 -26.72
CA PHE A 202 12.21 22.21 -27.29
C PHE A 202 10.73 21.84 -27.17
N THR A 203 9.93 22.72 -26.60
CA THR A 203 8.48 22.53 -26.43
C THR A 203 7.72 23.42 -27.41
N TYR A 204 6.73 22.84 -28.10
CA TYR A 204 5.93 23.55 -29.09
C TYR A 204 4.43 23.39 -28.80
N LYS A 205 3.65 24.41 -29.12
CA LYS A 205 2.19 24.47 -29.03
C LYS A 205 1.56 24.48 -30.42
N LYS A 206 0.49 23.72 -30.65
CA LYS A 206 -0.19 23.71 -31.94
C LYS A 206 -1.01 24.99 -32.11
N LYS A 207 -0.90 25.64 -33.27
CA LYS A 207 -1.67 26.86 -33.56
C LYS A 207 -3.14 26.52 -33.79
N ASN A 208 -4.04 27.36 -33.27
CA ASN A 208 -5.49 27.27 -33.47
C ASN A 208 -6.14 25.94 -33.03
N VAL A 209 -5.50 25.15 -32.16
CA VAL A 209 -6.04 23.89 -31.61
C VAL A 209 -5.99 23.98 -30.10
N GLU A 210 -7.03 24.62 -29.54
CA GLU A 210 -7.22 24.85 -28.12
C GLU A 210 -8.65 24.50 -27.75
N ILE A 211 -8.84 23.88 -26.59
CA ILE A 211 -10.15 23.55 -26.05
C ILE A 211 -10.21 24.17 -24.67
N TYR A 212 -10.98 25.25 -24.56
CA TYR A 212 -10.90 26.16 -23.41
C TYR A 212 -9.43 26.55 -23.20
N ASP A 213 -8.88 26.39 -21.99
CA ASP A 213 -7.49 26.71 -21.68
C ASP A 213 -6.51 25.55 -21.92
N ALA A 214 -6.99 24.40 -22.43
CA ALA A 214 -6.13 23.27 -22.76
C ALA A 214 -5.48 23.43 -24.14
N THR A 215 -4.17 23.19 -24.20
CA THR A 215 -3.36 23.42 -25.41
C THR A 215 -2.70 22.13 -25.87
N TYR A 216 -2.72 21.85 -27.17
CA TYR A 216 -2.03 20.69 -27.72
C TYR A 216 -0.55 20.98 -27.89
N ARG A 217 0.32 20.15 -27.30
CA ARG A 217 1.76 20.38 -27.26
C ARG A 217 2.54 19.16 -27.70
N PHE A 218 3.77 19.38 -28.17
CA PHE A 218 4.77 18.33 -28.24
C PHE A 218 6.11 18.80 -27.68
N ASP A 219 6.85 17.84 -27.14
CA ASP A 219 8.24 18.03 -26.71
C ASP A 219 9.16 17.30 -27.70
N LEU A 220 10.27 17.93 -28.08
CA LEU A 220 11.34 17.34 -28.90
C LEU A 220 12.68 17.55 -28.20
N THR A 221 13.36 16.46 -27.84
CA THR A 221 14.70 16.51 -27.22
C THR A 221 15.77 16.04 -28.20
N ILE A 222 16.82 16.84 -28.34
CA ILE A 222 18.06 16.52 -29.04
C ILE A 222 19.11 16.16 -27.99
N GLN A 223 19.67 14.96 -28.07
CA GLN A 223 20.73 14.47 -27.18
C GLN A 223 22.07 14.54 -27.91
N GLY A 224 22.89 15.54 -27.59
CA GLY A 224 24.10 15.85 -28.35
C GLY A 224 23.78 16.19 -29.80
N ASN A 225 23.99 15.26 -30.72
CA ASN A 225 23.79 15.42 -32.17
C ASN A 225 22.65 14.56 -32.76
N ALA A 226 21.83 13.89 -31.93
CA ALA A 226 20.77 13.00 -32.38
C ALA A 226 19.43 13.30 -31.70
N ILE A 227 18.33 12.81 -32.26
CA ILE A 227 17.03 12.87 -31.59
C ILE A 227 16.99 11.90 -30.40
N GLY A 228 16.61 12.41 -29.24
CA GLY A 228 16.48 11.63 -28.00
C GLY A 228 15.04 11.40 -27.57
N GLU A 229 14.14 12.36 -27.77
CA GLU A 229 12.72 12.20 -27.39
C GLU A 229 11.81 13.01 -28.31
N TYR A 230 10.64 12.46 -28.63
CA TYR A 230 9.51 13.15 -29.22
C TYR A 230 8.22 12.69 -28.51
N LYS A 231 7.34 13.59 -28.10
CA LYS A 231 6.08 13.21 -27.45
C LYS A 231 4.99 14.25 -27.65
N GLU A 232 3.85 13.82 -28.18
CA GLU A 232 2.61 14.63 -28.23
C GLU A 232 1.72 14.40 -26.99
N TYR A 233 1.09 15.47 -26.50
CA TYR A 233 0.15 15.44 -25.37
C TYR A 233 -0.78 16.67 -25.35
N LEU A 234 -1.91 16.54 -24.65
CA LEU A 234 -2.80 17.67 -24.35
C LEU A 234 -2.42 18.26 -22.99
N HIS A 235 -1.91 19.49 -22.98
CA HIS A 235 -1.64 20.20 -21.74
C HIS A 235 -2.94 20.72 -21.12
N ILE A 236 -3.38 20.07 -20.04
CA ILE A 236 -4.56 20.46 -19.27
C ILE A 236 -4.17 21.53 -18.25
N PRO A 237 -5.00 22.55 -18.00
CA PRO A 237 -4.78 23.53 -16.94
C PRO A 237 -4.68 22.89 -15.54
N GLU A 238 -3.79 23.39 -14.70
CA GLU A 238 -3.66 22.99 -13.29
C GLU A 238 -4.95 23.26 -12.52
N GLU A 239 -5.61 24.39 -12.75
CA GLU A 239 -6.86 24.75 -12.07
C GLU A 239 -7.94 23.69 -12.30
N TRP A 240 -8.14 23.27 -13.55
CA TRP A 240 -9.08 22.19 -13.87
C TRP A 240 -8.71 20.88 -13.16
N ARG A 241 -7.43 20.49 -13.14
CA ARG A 241 -6.98 19.29 -12.41
C ARG A 241 -7.29 19.38 -10.92
N ARG A 242 -7.08 20.54 -10.32
CA ARG A 242 -7.36 20.79 -8.90
C ARG A 242 -8.85 20.71 -8.61
N ASP A 243 -9.69 21.31 -9.46
CA ASP A 243 -11.14 21.24 -9.32
C ASP A 243 -11.67 19.82 -9.51
N TYR A 244 -11.15 19.08 -10.48
CA TYR A 244 -11.49 17.67 -10.66
C TYR A 244 -11.07 16.83 -9.44
N GLN A 245 -9.86 17.03 -8.89
CA GLN A 245 -9.43 16.39 -7.64
C GLN A 245 -10.34 16.75 -6.46
N ARG A 246 -10.77 18.00 -6.37
CA ARG A 246 -11.71 18.47 -5.35
C ARG A 246 -13.04 17.73 -5.44
N LEU A 247 -13.59 17.54 -6.64
CA LEU A 247 -14.81 16.74 -6.85
C LEU A 247 -14.59 15.27 -6.44
N ARG A 248 -13.49 14.68 -6.88
CA ARG A 248 -13.11 13.28 -6.58
C ARG A 248 -12.86 13.03 -5.09
N SER A 249 -12.45 14.05 -4.33
CA SER A 249 -12.24 13.93 -2.88
C SER A 249 -13.49 13.44 -2.12
N LEU A 250 -14.69 13.86 -2.57
CA LEU A 250 -15.96 13.46 -1.97
C LEU A 250 -16.29 11.99 -2.28
N ASN A 251 -16.02 11.54 -3.51
CA ASN A 251 -16.15 10.14 -3.92
C ASN A 251 -15.26 9.24 -3.05
N SER A 252 -13.97 9.58 -2.96
CA SER A 252 -12.99 8.77 -2.21
C SER A 252 -13.29 8.75 -0.71
N THR A 253 -13.68 9.89 -0.12
CA THR A 253 -14.06 9.97 1.31
C THR A 253 -15.30 9.13 1.62
N THR A 254 -16.29 9.15 0.74
CA THR A 254 -17.52 8.35 0.89
C THR A 254 -17.22 6.86 0.80
N ALA A 255 -16.42 6.43 -0.18
CA ALA A 255 -16.03 5.04 -0.33
C ALA A 255 -15.20 4.54 0.87
N THR A 256 -14.21 5.33 1.31
CA THR A 256 -13.39 4.99 2.48
C THR A 256 -14.22 4.82 3.74
N THR A 257 -15.31 5.59 3.89
CA THR A 257 -16.26 5.41 5.00
C THR A 257 -16.92 4.03 4.94
N ALA A 258 -17.38 3.60 3.76
CA ALA A 258 -17.96 2.28 3.56
C ALA A 258 -16.94 1.15 3.75
N ASP A 259 -15.71 1.32 3.27
CA ASP A 259 -14.61 0.36 3.40
C ASP A 259 -14.28 0.08 4.87
N ILE A 260 -14.37 1.07 5.76
CA ILE A 260 -14.20 0.85 7.20
C ILE A 260 -15.27 -0.10 7.75
N PHE A 261 -16.54 0.09 7.37
CA PHE A 261 -17.60 -0.83 7.77
C PHE A 261 -17.41 -2.22 7.18
N PHE A 262 -16.90 -2.31 5.95
CA PHE A 262 -16.57 -3.59 5.33
C PHE A 262 -15.41 -4.28 6.08
N ILE A 263 -14.37 -3.55 6.48
CA ILE A 263 -13.25 -4.10 7.25
C ILE A 263 -13.71 -4.55 8.64
N ILE A 264 -14.60 -3.81 9.31
CA ILE A 264 -15.26 -4.25 10.53
C ILE A 264 -16.01 -5.57 10.30
N LEU A 265 -16.73 -5.69 9.18
CA LEU A 265 -17.40 -6.94 8.81
C LEU A 265 -16.39 -8.09 8.58
N ILE A 266 -15.26 -7.85 7.91
CA ILE A 266 -14.20 -8.83 7.72
C ILE A 266 -13.65 -9.31 9.07
N ILE A 267 -13.42 -8.41 10.02
CA ILE A 267 -12.95 -8.77 11.38
C ILE A 267 -13.97 -9.68 12.09
N ILE A 268 -15.26 -9.34 11.99
CA ILE A 268 -16.33 -10.16 12.54
C ILE A 268 -16.32 -11.55 11.89
N ILE A 269 -16.19 -11.62 10.56
CA ILE A 269 -16.12 -12.88 9.80
C ILE A 269 -14.91 -13.72 10.24
N VAL A 270 -13.71 -13.15 10.29
CA VAL A 270 -12.47 -13.84 10.67
C VAL A 270 -12.55 -14.35 12.11
N THR A 271 -13.00 -13.50 13.04
CA THR A 271 -13.16 -13.87 14.45
C THR A 271 -14.16 -15.02 14.58
N PHE A 272 -15.29 -14.91 13.89
CA PHE A 272 -16.31 -15.94 13.87
C PHE A 272 -15.82 -17.24 13.23
N PHE A 273 -15.03 -17.17 12.16
CA PHE A 273 -14.38 -18.32 11.53
C PHE A 273 -13.45 -19.04 12.51
N ILE A 274 -12.54 -18.31 13.17
CA ILE A 274 -11.57 -18.89 14.12
C ILE A 274 -12.28 -19.59 15.29
N ILE A 275 -13.30 -18.95 15.89
CA ILE A 275 -14.07 -19.51 17.02
C ILE A 275 -14.77 -20.81 16.62
N HIS A 276 -15.39 -20.88 15.45
CA HIS A 276 -16.17 -22.06 15.05
C HIS A 276 -15.30 -23.13 14.37
N LEU A 277 -14.14 -22.74 13.82
CA LEU A 277 -13.12 -23.67 13.35
C LEU A 277 -12.50 -24.44 14.52
N SER A 278 -12.16 -23.75 15.62
CA SER A 278 -11.60 -24.40 16.82
C SER A 278 -12.55 -25.42 17.44
N ARG A 279 -13.86 -25.16 17.33
CA ARG A 279 -14.94 -26.06 17.75
C ARG A 279 -15.26 -27.16 16.72
N ARG A 280 -14.55 -27.22 15.59
CA ARG A 280 -14.75 -28.18 14.48
C ARG A 280 -16.16 -28.13 13.87
N GLN A 281 -16.76 -26.95 13.86
CA GLN A 281 -18.13 -26.77 13.37
C GLN A 281 -18.18 -26.26 11.92
N ILE A 282 -17.04 -25.86 11.36
CA ILE A 282 -16.92 -25.38 9.97
C ILE A 282 -16.59 -26.53 9.02
N GLN A 283 -17.31 -26.61 7.91
CA GLN A 283 -17.05 -27.57 6.83
C GLN A 283 -15.94 -27.04 5.91
N LEU A 284 -14.68 -27.38 6.22
CA LEU A 284 -13.53 -26.86 5.48
C LEU A 284 -13.46 -27.28 4.00
N LYS A 285 -14.03 -28.45 3.63
CA LYS A 285 -13.88 -28.99 2.27
C LYS A 285 -14.41 -28.01 1.22
N THR A 286 -15.65 -27.52 1.38
CA THR A 286 -16.25 -26.54 0.45
C THR A 286 -15.47 -25.25 0.40
N ALA A 287 -15.13 -24.72 1.57
CA ALA A 287 -14.37 -23.48 1.71
C ALA A 287 -13.02 -23.55 1.00
N LEU A 288 -12.28 -24.64 1.17
CA LEU A 288 -11.00 -24.88 0.50
C LEU A 288 -11.13 -25.06 -1.00
N VAL A 289 -12.23 -25.62 -1.51
CA VAL A 289 -12.48 -25.72 -2.96
C VAL A 289 -12.66 -24.32 -3.56
N PHE A 290 -13.48 -23.46 -2.96
CA PHE A 290 -13.60 -22.07 -3.42
C PHE A 290 -12.28 -21.30 -3.29
N GLY A 291 -11.54 -21.51 -2.20
CA GLY A 291 -10.18 -20.98 -2.06
C GLY A 291 -9.24 -21.45 -3.18
N ALA A 292 -9.23 -22.74 -3.51
CA ALA A 292 -8.39 -23.31 -4.55
C ALA A 292 -8.76 -22.81 -5.96
N ILE A 293 -10.06 -22.66 -6.27
CA ILE A 293 -10.51 -22.05 -7.52
C ILE A 293 -10.05 -20.59 -7.59
N THR A 294 -10.21 -19.84 -6.50
CA THR A 294 -9.73 -18.45 -6.39
C THR A 294 -8.23 -18.36 -6.63
N PHE A 295 -7.45 -19.24 -6.00
CA PHE A 295 -6.00 -19.33 -6.16
C PHE A 295 -5.63 -19.58 -7.62
N LEU A 296 -6.24 -20.59 -8.25
CA LEU A 296 -5.91 -20.98 -9.62
C LEU A 296 -6.28 -19.88 -10.62
N LEU A 297 -7.49 -19.31 -10.52
CA LEU A 297 -7.93 -18.26 -11.43
C LEU A 297 -7.10 -16.98 -11.26
N LYS A 298 -6.80 -16.57 -10.02
CA LYS A 298 -5.95 -15.41 -9.76
C LYS A 298 -4.53 -15.63 -10.26
N LEU A 299 -3.94 -16.80 -10.01
CA LEU A 299 -2.60 -17.12 -10.48
C LEU A 299 -2.54 -17.13 -12.02
N LEU A 300 -3.49 -17.80 -12.68
CA LEU A 300 -3.57 -17.81 -14.13
C LEU A 300 -3.77 -16.40 -14.71
N SER A 301 -4.56 -15.55 -14.05
CA SER A 301 -4.74 -14.15 -14.44
C SER A 301 -3.44 -13.35 -14.32
N GLU A 302 -2.68 -13.51 -13.24
CA GLU A 302 -1.37 -12.86 -13.11
C GLU A 302 -0.42 -13.32 -14.19
N LEU A 303 -0.31 -14.64 -14.42
CA LEU A 303 0.51 -15.21 -15.49
C LEU A 303 0.09 -14.69 -16.88
N ASN A 304 -1.20 -14.44 -17.09
CA ASN A 304 -1.72 -13.89 -18.33
C ASN A 304 -1.35 -12.40 -18.54
N LEU A 305 -1.13 -11.64 -17.45
CA LEU A 305 -0.66 -10.26 -17.45
C LEU A 305 0.88 -10.14 -17.61
N LEU A 306 1.61 -11.25 -17.67
CA LEU A 306 3.07 -11.26 -17.81
C LEU A 306 3.62 -10.37 -18.95
N PRO A 307 3.00 -10.31 -20.16
CA PRO A 307 3.48 -9.40 -21.21
C PRO A 307 3.46 -7.93 -20.79
N LEU A 308 2.46 -7.50 -20.01
CA LEU A 308 2.34 -6.14 -19.50
C LEU A 308 3.37 -5.87 -18.39
N TYR A 309 3.59 -6.83 -17.48
CA TYR A 309 4.66 -6.73 -16.49
C TYR A 309 6.04 -6.68 -17.14
N LYS A 310 6.27 -7.44 -18.22
CA LYS A 310 7.52 -7.42 -18.98
C LYS A 310 7.74 -6.04 -19.64
N PHE A 311 6.69 -5.42 -20.17
CA PHE A 311 6.76 -4.06 -20.71
C PHE A 311 7.17 -3.01 -19.66
N HIS A 312 6.80 -3.21 -18.39
CA HIS A 312 7.15 -2.32 -17.27
C HIS A 312 8.37 -2.79 -16.46
N MET A 313 9.12 -3.79 -16.94
CA MET A 313 10.30 -4.30 -16.24
C MET A 313 11.36 -3.19 -16.09
N GLU A 314 11.86 -2.98 -14.88
CA GLU A 314 13.01 -2.09 -14.66
C GLU A 314 14.29 -2.75 -15.20
N THR A 315 15.10 -2.01 -15.96
CA THR A 315 16.33 -2.56 -16.54
C THR A 315 17.43 -2.77 -15.51
N SER A 316 17.30 -2.25 -14.29
CA SER A 316 18.15 -2.63 -13.15
C SER A 316 17.98 -4.11 -12.75
N GLN A 317 16.96 -4.81 -13.24
CA GLN A 317 16.72 -6.22 -12.93
C GLN A 317 17.25 -7.14 -14.03
N SER A 318 17.87 -8.25 -13.65
CA SER A 318 18.13 -9.35 -14.58
C SER A 318 16.82 -10.07 -14.91
N LEU A 319 16.74 -10.74 -16.07
CA LEU A 319 15.53 -11.51 -16.45
C LEU A 319 15.13 -12.54 -15.38
N GLY A 320 16.12 -13.23 -14.81
CA GLY A 320 15.86 -14.20 -13.75
C GLY A 320 15.27 -13.53 -12.50
N ALA A 321 15.76 -12.34 -12.13
CA ALA A 321 15.21 -11.57 -11.02
C ALA A 321 13.76 -11.15 -11.28
N PHE A 322 13.52 -10.61 -12.47
CA PHE A 322 12.18 -10.20 -12.91
C PHE A 322 11.17 -11.35 -12.83
N TYR A 323 11.44 -12.49 -13.48
CA TYR A 323 10.54 -13.63 -13.46
C TYR A 323 10.40 -14.22 -12.05
N GLY A 324 11.47 -14.27 -11.27
CA GLY A 324 11.44 -14.75 -9.88
C GLY A 324 10.54 -13.88 -8.99
N ASN A 325 10.75 -12.56 -9.00
CA ASN A 325 9.95 -11.59 -8.25
C ASN A 325 8.47 -11.63 -8.67
N PHE A 326 8.22 -11.68 -9.98
CA PHE A 326 6.89 -11.79 -10.55
C PHE A 326 6.16 -13.07 -10.08
N LEU A 327 6.78 -14.25 -10.21
CA LEU A 327 6.16 -15.52 -9.81
C LEU A 327 5.88 -15.58 -8.30
N VAL A 328 6.81 -15.10 -7.48
CA VAL A 328 6.64 -15.04 -6.03
C VAL A 328 5.50 -14.09 -5.64
N SER A 329 5.45 -12.90 -6.23
CA SER A 329 4.38 -11.92 -6.00
C SER A 329 3.01 -12.47 -6.45
N ALA A 330 2.92 -13.02 -7.66
CA ALA A 330 1.71 -13.63 -8.20
C ALA A 330 1.18 -14.77 -7.31
N PHE A 331 2.07 -15.64 -6.84
CA PHE A 331 1.73 -16.72 -5.92
C PHE A 331 1.18 -16.19 -4.59
N LEU A 332 1.86 -15.21 -3.98
CA LEU A 332 1.46 -14.66 -2.68
C LEU A 332 0.11 -13.95 -2.72
N GLN A 333 -0.10 -13.10 -3.73
CA GLN A 333 -1.37 -12.40 -3.92
C GLN A 333 -2.52 -13.40 -4.13
N SER A 334 -2.29 -14.44 -4.94
CA SER A 334 -3.25 -15.52 -5.17
C SER A 334 -3.56 -16.29 -3.89
N LEU A 335 -2.54 -16.61 -3.09
CA LEU A 335 -2.69 -17.33 -1.83
C LEU A 335 -3.46 -16.51 -0.79
N LEU A 336 -3.13 -15.23 -0.63
CA LEU A 336 -3.82 -14.34 0.30
C LEU A 336 -5.32 -14.28 -0.01
N LEU A 337 -5.67 -14.08 -1.28
CA LEU A 337 -7.05 -14.02 -1.72
C LEU A 337 -7.79 -15.35 -1.52
N ALA A 338 -7.13 -16.47 -1.82
CA ALA A 338 -7.66 -17.80 -1.57
C ALA A 338 -7.97 -18.05 -0.09
N VAL A 339 -7.11 -17.58 0.81
CA VAL A 339 -7.34 -17.64 2.27
C VAL A 339 -8.55 -16.81 2.66
N ILE A 340 -8.68 -15.58 2.15
CA ILE A 340 -9.84 -14.70 2.41
C ILE A 340 -11.15 -15.39 1.98
N ILE A 341 -11.21 -15.91 0.76
CA ILE A 341 -12.41 -16.59 0.25
C ILE A 341 -12.71 -17.87 1.04
N THR A 342 -11.68 -18.62 1.44
CA THR A 342 -11.87 -19.80 2.32
C THR A 342 -12.53 -19.40 3.64
N VAL A 343 -12.06 -18.31 4.26
CA VAL A 343 -12.61 -17.80 5.52
C VAL A 343 -14.07 -17.35 5.34
N PHE A 344 -14.37 -16.59 4.29
CA PHE A 344 -15.71 -16.08 4.03
C PHE A 344 -16.69 -17.21 3.72
N ALA A 345 -16.31 -18.15 2.86
CA ALA A 345 -17.12 -19.31 2.52
C ALA A 345 -17.40 -20.19 3.75
N GLY A 346 -16.38 -20.48 4.57
CA GLY A 346 -16.52 -21.33 5.74
C GLY A 346 -17.37 -20.69 6.86
N ALA A 347 -17.16 -19.41 7.14
CA ALA A 347 -17.94 -18.68 8.14
C ALA A 347 -19.39 -18.45 7.69
N GLY A 348 -19.56 -18.03 6.43
CA GLY A 348 -20.86 -17.79 5.83
C GLY A 348 -21.69 -19.06 5.76
N GLU A 349 -21.13 -20.17 5.27
CA GLU A 349 -21.84 -21.44 5.18
C GLU A 349 -22.32 -21.92 6.56
N TYR A 350 -21.48 -21.81 7.60
CA TYR A 350 -21.85 -22.22 8.95
C TYR A 350 -23.06 -21.43 9.49
N ILE A 351 -23.04 -20.10 9.40
CA ILE A 351 -24.14 -19.29 9.94
C ILE A 351 -25.40 -19.39 9.10
N TYR A 352 -25.26 -19.48 7.77
CA TYR A 352 -26.35 -19.72 6.83
C TYR A 352 -27.12 -21.00 7.16
N GLN A 353 -26.41 -22.11 7.43
CA GLN A 353 -27.03 -23.39 7.80
C GLN A 353 -27.84 -23.30 9.11
N ARG A 354 -27.32 -22.59 10.11
CA ARG A 354 -27.99 -22.44 11.40
C ARG A 354 -29.21 -21.53 11.32
N ARG A 355 -29.13 -20.45 10.54
CA ARG A 355 -30.23 -19.49 10.40
C ARG A 355 -31.35 -20.05 9.51
N TYR A 356 -31.00 -20.81 8.48
CA TYR A 356 -31.93 -21.35 7.48
C TYR A 356 -31.78 -22.87 7.30
N PRO A 357 -32.12 -23.71 8.31
CA PRO A 357 -31.86 -25.16 8.29
C PRO A 357 -32.60 -25.91 7.17
N HIS A 358 -33.68 -25.35 6.64
CA HIS A 358 -34.44 -25.94 5.52
C HIS A 358 -33.82 -25.71 4.14
N ARG A 359 -32.76 -24.89 4.04
CA ARG A 359 -32.05 -24.60 2.80
C ARG A 359 -30.95 -25.63 2.55
N ILE A 360 -30.59 -25.79 1.27
CA ILE A 360 -29.45 -26.63 0.88
C ILE A 360 -28.17 -25.85 1.20
N PRO A 361 -27.21 -26.43 1.95
CA PRO A 361 -25.93 -25.80 2.25
C PRO A 361 -25.05 -25.71 1.00
N LEU A 362 -24.13 -24.73 0.99
CA LEU A 362 -23.24 -24.46 -0.14
C LEU A 362 -22.48 -25.72 -0.60
N GLY A 363 -21.93 -26.49 0.34
CA GLY A 363 -21.17 -27.70 0.06
C GLY A 363 -21.96 -28.83 -0.60
N ARG A 364 -23.30 -28.82 -0.48
CA ARG A 364 -24.16 -29.84 -1.09
C ARG A 364 -24.88 -29.34 -2.34
N LEU A 365 -24.85 -28.05 -2.64
CA LEU A 365 -25.45 -27.49 -3.86
C LEU A 365 -24.77 -28.04 -5.12
N PHE A 366 -23.44 -28.15 -5.10
CA PHE A 366 -22.63 -28.60 -6.24
C PHE A 366 -22.42 -30.12 -6.31
N SER A 367 -23.09 -30.91 -5.45
CA SER A 367 -23.08 -32.36 -5.58
C SER A 367 -23.93 -32.82 -6.77
N PRO A 368 -23.70 -34.00 -7.37
CA PRO A 368 -24.53 -34.50 -8.46
C PRO A 368 -26.03 -34.54 -8.12
N GLU A 369 -26.39 -34.76 -6.86
CA GLU A 369 -27.76 -34.73 -6.37
C GLU A 369 -28.28 -33.29 -6.19
N GLY A 370 -27.46 -32.38 -5.66
CA GLY A 370 -27.77 -30.96 -5.50
C GLY A 370 -28.01 -30.27 -6.84
N LEU A 371 -27.15 -30.56 -7.82
CA LEU A 371 -27.27 -30.05 -9.18
C LEU A 371 -28.53 -30.53 -9.87
N ARG A 372 -29.15 -31.64 -9.45
CA ARG A 372 -30.40 -32.18 -10.02
C ARG A 372 -31.65 -31.66 -9.31
N THR A 373 -31.52 -30.81 -8.30
CA THR A 373 -32.67 -30.31 -7.55
C THR A 373 -33.42 -29.24 -8.34
N LYS A 374 -34.73 -29.12 -8.05
CA LYS A 374 -35.57 -28.03 -8.56
C LYS A 374 -35.09 -26.65 -8.08
N HIS A 375 -34.51 -26.59 -6.88
CA HIS A 375 -33.91 -25.37 -6.34
C HIS A 375 -32.81 -24.85 -7.26
N THR A 376 -31.85 -25.69 -7.64
CA THR A 376 -30.76 -25.33 -8.55
C THR A 376 -31.28 -24.85 -9.89
N PHE A 377 -32.26 -25.55 -10.47
CA PHE A 377 -32.89 -25.14 -11.73
C PHE A 377 -33.44 -23.69 -11.67
N PHE A 378 -34.18 -23.36 -10.61
CA PHE A 378 -34.73 -22.02 -10.44
C PHE A 378 -33.70 -20.97 -10.05
N SER A 379 -32.63 -21.33 -9.32
CA SER A 379 -31.54 -20.41 -9.04
C SER A 379 -30.87 -19.91 -10.33
N TYR A 380 -30.67 -20.79 -11.32
CA TYR A 380 -30.14 -20.40 -12.63
C TYR A 380 -31.07 -19.49 -13.41
N ILE A 381 -32.35 -19.88 -13.55
CA ILE A 381 -33.33 -19.06 -14.28
C ILE A 381 -33.43 -17.66 -13.67
N ILE A 382 -33.49 -17.58 -12.33
CA ILE A 382 -33.61 -16.30 -11.64
C ILE A 382 -32.32 -15.50 -11.73
N GLY A 383 -31.16 -16.12 -11.51
CA GLY A 383 -29.86 -15.45 -11.59
C GLY A 383 -29.62 -14.83 -12.97
N ILE A 384 -29.84 -15.59 -14.05
CA ILE A 384 -29.71 -15.09 -15.43
C ILE A 384 -30.71 -13.98 -15.73
N SER A 385 -31.98 -14.17 -15.33
CA SER A 385 -33.01 -13.13 -15.52
C SER A 385 -32.64 -11.84 -14.80
N LEU A 386 -32.12 -11.96 -13.58
CA LEU A 386 -31.76 -10.85 -12.72
C LEU A 386 -30.53 -10.10 -13.25
N ALA A 387 -29.61 -10.77 -13.96
CA ALA A 387 -28.46 -10.12 -14.58
C ALA A 387 -28.92 -9.16 -15.68
N ILE A 388 -29.80 -9.63 -16.57
CA ILE A 388 -30.36 -8.80 -17.65
C ILE A 388 -31.23 -7.68 -17.07
N VAL A 389 -32.03 -7.97 -16.03
CA VAL A 389 -32.83 -6.96 -15.34
C VAL A 389 -31.96 -5.92 -14.64
N PHE A 390 -30.83 -6.32 -14.05
CA PHE A 390 -29.88 -5.40 -13.43
C PHE A 390 -29.31 -4.44 -14.47
N MET A 391 -28.79 -4.96 -15.58
CA MET A 391 -28.25 -4.13 -16.66
C MET A 391 -29.28 -3.11 -17.15
N ALA A 392 -30.51 -3.56 -17.44
CA ALA A 392 -31.59 -2.67 -17.84
C ALA A 392 -31.95 -1.63 -16.75
N PHE A 393 -31.91 -2.02 -15.47
CA PHE A 393 -32.07 -1.09 -14.35
C PHE A 393 -30.98 -0.01 -14.36
N GLN A 394 -29.71 -0.38 -14.57
CA GLN A 394 -28.61 0.57 -14.63
C GLN A 394 -28.77 1.51 -15.82
N THR A 395 -29.10 0.99 -17.00
CA THR A 395 -29.38 1.78 -18.21
C THR A 395 -30.50 2.80 -17.95
N LEU A 396 -31.64 2.38 -17.40
CA LEU A 396 -32.73 3.29 -17.07
C LEU A 396 -32.36 4.29 -15.99
N PHE A 397 -31.61 3.86 -14.96
CA PHE A 397 -31.16 4.71 -13.88
C PHE A 397 -30.27 5.84 -14.40
N TYR A 398 -29.27 5.53 -15.25
CA TYR A 398 -28.37 6.55 -15.79
C TYR A 398 -29.01 7.42 -16.86
N LEU A 399 -29.96 6.91 -17.66
CA LEU A 399 -30.77 7.76 -18.53
C LEU A 399 -31.56 8.80 -17.74
N ALA A 400 -32.19 8.38 -16.64
CA ALA A 400 -32.89 9.29 -15.75
C ALA A 400 -31.92 10.25 -15.06
N ALA A 401 -30.81 9.76 -14.54
CA ALA A 401 -29.82 10.55 -13.81
C ALA A 401 -29.17 11.63 -14.69
N LYS A 402 -28.83 11.31 -15.95
CA LYS A 402 -28.31 12.29 -16.92
C LYS A 402 -29.27 13.46 -17.12
N ARG A 403 -30.59 13.20 -17.14
CA ARG A 403 -31.61 14.26 -17.23
C ARG A 403 -31.59 15.22 -16.03
N TYR A 404 -31.09 14.77 -14.88
CA TYR A 404 -30.92 15.58 -13.68
C TYR A 404 -29.47 16.05 -13.48
N GLY A 405 -28.61 15.97 -14.51
CA GLY A 405 -27.25 16.51 -14.49
C GLY A 405 -26.18 15.55 -13.96
N ALA A 406 -26.47 14.25 -13.81
CA ALA A 406 -25.44 13.28 -13.47
C ALA A 406 -24.45 13.10 -14.64
N TRP A 407 -23.16 12.99 -14.31
CA TRP A 407 -22.08 12.81 -15.28
C TRP A 407 -21.12 11.73 -14.80
N ALA A 408 -20.60 10.94 -15.73
CA ALA A 408 -19.54 9.97 -15.48
C ALA A 408 -18.67 9.87 -16.75
N PRO A 409 -17.34 9.74 -16.62
CA PRO A 409 -16.46 9.51 -17.77
C PRO A 409 -16.73 8.12 -18.36
N ALA A 410 -16.50 7.94 -19.66
CA ALA A 410 -16.66 6.64 -20.29
C ALA A 410 -15.56 5.67 -19.82
N ASP A 411 -15.87 4.39 -19.60
CA ASP A 411 -14.84 3.41 -19.26
C ASP A 411 -14.09 2.95 -20.52
N VAL A 412 -12.82 2.59 -20.36
CA VAL A 412 -11.92 2.18 -21.45
C VAL A 412 -11.13 0.96 -20.99
N SER A 413 -11.67 -0.22 -21.24
CA SER A 413 -11.08 -1.48 -20.74
C SER A 413 -10.04 -2.12 -21.69
N TYR A 414 -9.54 -1.36 -22.68
CA TYR A 414 -8.68 -1.87 -23.77
C TYR A 414 -7.25 -2.20 -23.32
N SER A 415 -6.64 -1.43 -22.41
CA SER A 415 -5.21 -1.59 -22.06
C SER A 415 -4.89 -2.98 -21.50
N ASP A 416 -5.65 -3.47 -20.54
CA ASP A 416 -5.32 -4.75 -19.91
C ASP A 416 -5.73 -5.92 -20.81
N THR A 417 -6.90 -5.81 -21.45
CA THR A 417 -7.47 -6.90 -22.25
C THR A 417 -6.67 -7.16 -23.52
N LEU A 418 -6.28 -6.12 -24.27
CA LEU A 418 -5.53 -6.24 -25.53
C LEU A 418 -4.05 -6.63 -25.34
N ASN A 419 -3.51 -6.43 -24.13
CA ASN A 419 -2.12 -6.73 -23.83
C ASN A 419 -1.88 -8.16 -23.32
N THR A 420 -2.94 -8.97 -23.13
CA THR A 420 -2.84 -10.36 -22.64
C THR A 420 -3.04 -11.42 -23.72
N ALA A 421 -2.56 -12.65 -23.46
CA ALA A 421 -2.64 -13.76 -24.42
C ALA A 421 -3.98 -14.53 -24.35
N PHE A 422 -4.57 -14.65 -23.17
CA PHE A 422 -5.79 -15.41 -22.90
C PHE A 422 -6.87 -14.54 -22.25
N PRO A 423 -7.52 -13.63 -22.99
CA PRO A 423 -8.50 -12.68 -22.43
C PRO A 423 -9.65 -13.35 -21.65
N TRP A 424 -10.04 -14.57 -22.00
CA TRP A 424 -11.08 -15.31 -21.28
C TRP A 424 -10.74 -15.61 -19.82
N ILE A 425 -9.46 -15.72 -19.44
CA ILE A 425 -9.05 -15.91 -18.03
C ILE A 425 -9.40 -14.67 -17.20
N LEU A 426 -9.19 -13.48 -17.77
CA LEU A 426 -9.54 -12.21 -17.14
C LEU A 426 -11.07 -12.11 -16.97
N ILE A 427 -11.84 -12.51 -17.98
CA ILE A 427 -13.32 -12.54 -17.89
C ILE A 427 -13.79 -13.53 -16.81
N LEU A 428 -13.20 -14.73 -16.76
CA LEU A 428 -13.57 -15.74 -15.76
C LEU A 428 -13.27 -15.24 -14.34
N LEU A 429 -12.10 -14.65 -14.11
CA LEU A 429 -11.75 -14.08 -12.81
C LEU A 429 -12.62 -12.86 -12.48
N GLY A 430 -12.83 -11.96 -13.46
CA GLY A 430 -13.64 -10.76 -13.32
C GLY A 430 -15.10 -11.06 -12.96
N GLY A 431 -15.67 -12.15 -13.49
CA GLY A 431 -16.98 -12.65 -13.05
C GLY A 431 -16.93 -13.39 -11.71
N PHE A 432 -15.92 -14.24 -11.49
CA PHE A 432 -15.88 -15.12 -10.32
C PHE A 432 -15.55 -14.39 -9.03
N LEU A 433 -14.53 -13.52 -9.04
CA LEU A 433 -13.95 -12.96 -7.83
C LEU A 433 -14.89 -11.99 -7.10
N PRO A 434 -15.47 -10.95 -7.73
CA PRO A 434 -16.43 -10.06 -7.07
C PRO A 434 -17.64 -10.86 -6.56
N ALA A 435 -18.17 -11.78 -7.38
CA ALA A 435 -19.28 -12.63 -7.00
C ALA A 435 -19.00 -13.43 -5.72
N VAL A 436 -17.87 -14.15 -5.60
CA VAL A 436 -17.60 -14.93 -4.37
C VAL A 436 -17.22 -14.04 -3.20
N LEU A 437 -16.44 -12.98 -3.41
CA LEU A 437 -15.98 -12.10 -2.34
C LEU A 437 -17.14 -11.35 -1.70
N GLU A 438 -18.02 -10.77 -2.52
CA GLU A 438 -19.09 -9.89 -2.08
C GLU A 438 -20.34 -10.68 -1.67
N GLU A 439 -20.71 -11.74 -2.41
CA GLU A 439 -21.84 -12.57 -2.00
C GLU A 439 -21.53 -13.38 -0.74
N PHE A 440 -20.30 -13.85 -0.53
CA PHE A 440 -19.98 -14.57 0.70
C PHE A 440 -19.91 -13.66 1.93
N SER A 441 -19.39 -12.45 1.78
CA SER A 441 -19.29 -11.50 2.89
C SER A 441 -20.64 -10.84 3.22
N PHE A 442 -21.30 -10.22 2.25
CA PHE A 442 -22.52 -9.44 2.49
C PHE A 442 -23.78 -10.30 2.57
N ARG A 443 -23.94 -11.32 1.71
CA ARG A 443 -25.18 -12.11 1.64
C ARG A 443 -25.09 -13.38 2.47
N LEU A 444 -24.12 -14.25 2.20
CA LEU A 444 -23.97 -15.55 2.87
C LEU A 444 -23.65 -15.40 4.36
N PHE A 445 -22.89 -14.37 4.75
CA PHE A 445 -22.55 -14.10 6.14
C PHE A 445 -23.34 -12.94 6.76
N ALA A 446 -23.22 -11.71 6.24
CA ALA A 446 -23.71 -10.53 6.96
C ALA A 446 -25.23 -10.51 7.14
N ILE A 447 -26.02 -10.88 6.13
CA ILE A 447 -27.50 -10.97 6.27
C ILE A 447 -27.89 -11.94 7.41
N PRO A 448 -27.52 -13.24 7.41
CA PRO A 448 -27.90 -14.13 8.51
C PRO A 448 -27.33 -13.71 9.87
N PHE A 449 -26.13 -13.11 9.91
CA PHE A 449 -25.53 -12.59 11.13
C PHE A 449 -26.32 -11.42 11.71
N LEU A 450 -26.64 -10.42 10.90
CA LEU A 450 -27.40 -9.25 11.31
C LEU A 450 -28.86 -9.60 11.59
N GLU A 451 -29.45 -10.57 10.89
CA GLU A 451 -30.80 -11.05 11.21
C GLU A 451 -30.82 -11.72 12.58
N LYS A 452 -29.76 -12.46 12.94
CA LYS A 452 -29.62 -13.06 14.28
C LYS A 452 -29.53 -11.99 15.38
N ILE A 453 -28.81 -10.90 15.13
CA ILE A 453 -28.57 -9.84 16.14
C ILE A 453 -29.76 -8.87 16.23
N SER A 454 -30.16 -8.28 15.10
CA SER A 454 -31.20 -7.26 15.04
C SER A 454 -32.62 -7.84 15.15
N LYS A 455 -32.78 -9.14 14.90
CA LYS A 455 -34.08 -9.82 14.76
C LYS A 455 -34.97 -9.23 13.65
N SER A 456 -34.42 -8.37 12.77
CA SER A 456 -35.13 -7.70 11.68
C SER A 456 -34.55 -8.10 10.33
N LYS A 457 -35.39 -8.67 9.46
CA LYS A 457 -35.00 -8.99 8.08
C LYS A 457 -34.70 -7.75 7.26
N LEU A 458 -35.40 -6.65 7.53
CA LEU A 458 -35.20 -5.39 6.80
C LEU A 458 -33.82 -4.82 7.09
N LEU A 459 -33.44 -4.70 8.37
CA LEU A 459 -32.12 -4.18 8.76
C LEU A 459 -30.99 -5.11 8.31
N ALA A 460 -31.22 -6.43 8.39
CA ALA A 460 -30.28 -7.43 7.93
C ALA A 460 -29.97 -7.32 6.43
N VAL A 461 -30.90 -6.82 5.61
CA VAL A 461 -30.72 -6.57 4.18
C VAL A 461 -30.18 -5.15 3.91
N LEU A 462 -30.75 -4.14 4.57
CA LEU A 462 -30.44 -2.74 4.33
C LEU A 462 -28.97 -2.40 4.67
N ILE A 463 -28.47 -2.84 5.84
CA ILE A 463 -27.12 -2.47 6.29
C ILE A 463 -26.04 -3.02 5.34
N PRO A 464 -26.02 -4.33 5.00
CA PRO A 464 -25.05 -4.85 4.03
C PRO A 464 -25.18 -4.22 2.65
N ALA A 465 -26.41 -3.96 2.18
CA ALA A 465 -26.64 -3.34 0.87
C ALA A 465 -26.08 -1.92 0.78
N VAL A 466 -26.24 -1.12 1.85
CA VAL A 466 -25.70 0.26 1.91
C VAL A 466 -24.18 0.25 1.99
N ILE A 467 -23.58 -0.61 2.83
CA ILE A 467 -22.12 -0.73 2.92
C ILE A 467 -21.55 -1.15 1.57
N TRP A 468 -22.13 -2.19 0.97
CA TRP A 468 -21.73 -2.69 -0.35
C TRP A 468 -21.88 -1.63 -1.44
N GLY A 469 -23.02 -0.92 -1.48
CA GLY A 469 -23.26 0.12 -2.47
C GLY A 469 -22.27 1.26 -2.36
N PHE A 470 -22.11 1.85 -1.18
CA PHE A 470 -21.20 2.99 -0.99
C PHE A 470 -19.71 2.63 -1.07
N ALA A 471 -19.32 1.34 -0.96
CA ALA A 471 -17.96 0.91 -1.32
C ALA A 471 -17.63 1.20 -2.80
N HIS A 472 -18.66 1.33 -3.65
CA HIS A 472 -18.54 1.73 -5.06
C HIS A 472 -18.65 3.26 -5.25
N ALA A 473 -18.63 4.09 -4.20
CA ALA A 473 -18.69 5.54 -4.37
C ALA A 473 -17.40 6.12 -4.97
N ASN A 474 -16.31 5.36 -5.02
CA ASN A 474 -15.03 5.82 -5.54
C ASN A 474 -14.98 5.91 -7.07
N TYR A 475 -15.97 5.41 -7.82
CA TYR A 475 -16.03 5.67 -9.26
C TYR A 475 -16.21 7.18 -9.53
N PRO A 476 -15.70 7.73 -10.65
CA PRO A 476 -15.73 9.16 -10.98
C PRO A 476 -17.12 9.74 -11.33
N ASN A 477 -18.19 9.12 -10.83
CA ASN A 477 -19.57 9.54 -11.07
C ASN A 477 -19.92 10.77 -10.24
N GLN A 478 -20.66 11.69 -10.84
CA GLN A 478 -21.19 12.90 -10.23
C GLN A 478 -22.74 12.89 -10.24
N PRO A 479 -23.41 13.31 -9.15
CA PRO A 479 -22.83 13.70 -7.85
C PRO A 479 -22.16 12.51 -7.15
N PHE A 480 -21.19 12.79 -6.27
CA PHE A 480 -20.26 11.80 -5.72
C PHE A 480 -20.90 10.54 -5.07
N TRP A 481 -22.14 10.62 -4.61
CA TRP A 481 -22.87 9.54 -3.93
C TRP A 481 -23.72 8.67 -4.87
N ILE A 482 -23.87 9.06 -6.15
CA ILE A 482 -24.88 8.48 -7.04
C ILE A 482 -24.68 6.98 -7.26
N ARG A 483 -23.44 6.55 -7.48
CA ARG A 483 -23.09 5.13 -7.65
C ARG A 483 -23.39 4.34 -6.37
N GLY A 484 -23.08 4.93 -5.21
CA GLY A 484 -23.38 4.35 -3.91
C GLY A 484 -24.88 4.10 -3.70
N PHE A 485 -25.70 5.08 -4.07
CA PHE A 485 -27.15 4.99 -3.99
C PHE A 485 -27.74 3.96 -4.97
N GLU A 486 -27.37 4.03 -6.24
CA GLU A 486 -27.79 3.08 -7.29
C GLU A 486 -27.57 1.63 -6.85
N VAL A 487 -26.32 1.33 -6.45
CA VAL A 487 -25.90 -0.02 -6.07
C VAL A 487 -26.57 -0.45 -4.76
N SER A 488 -26.80 0.47 -3.81
CA SER A 488 -27.54 0.18 -2.57
C SER A 488 -29.00 -0.22 -2.84
N VAL A 489 -29.70 0.52 -3.72
CA VAL A 489 -31.10 0.24 -4.08
C VAL A 489 -31.23 -1.17 -4.66
N PHE A 490 -30.34 -1.52 -5.59
CA PHE A 490 -30.37 -2.87 -6.15
C PHE A 490 -29.87 -3.92 -5.15
N GLY A 491 -28.88 -3.60 -4.31
CA GLY A 491 -28.40 -4.46 -3.24
C GLY A 491 -29.49 -4.89 -2.27
N ILE A 492 -30.46 -4.01 -1.98
CA ILE A 492 -31.64 -4.33 -1.16
C ILE A 492 -32.51 -5.38 -1.86
N LEU A 493 -32.80 -5.19 -3.16
CA LEU A 493 -33.54 -6.17 -3.96
C LEU A 493 -32.83 -7.53 -3.95
N ILE A 494 -31.51 -7.54 -4.18
CA ILE A 494 -30.68 -8.75 -4.15
C ILE A 494 -30.71 -9.43 -2.79
N GLY A 495 -30.67 -8.67 -1.68
CA GLY A 495 -30.79 -9.24 -0.34
C GLY A 495 -32.13 -9.98 -0.14
N PHE A 496 -33.24 -9.46 -0.67
CA PHE A 496 -34.53 -10.16 -0.64
C PHE A 496 -34.56 -11.38 -1.57
N ILE A 497 -33.93 -11.30 -2.75
CA ILE A 497 -33.77 -12.45 -3.66
C ILE A 497 -32.95 -13.55 -2.97
N PHE A 498 -31.86 -13.21 -2.29
CA PHE A 498 -31.07 -14.14 -1.48
C PHE A 498 -31.92 -14.84 -0.42
N LEU A 499 -32.70 -14.08 0.37
CA LEU A 499 -33.57 -14.67 1.40
C LEU A 499 -34.62 -15.64 0.82
N LYS A 500 -35.07 -15.40 -0.42
CA LYS A 500 -36.11 -16.19 -1.09
C LYS A 500 -35.56 -17.39 -1.88
N PHE A 501 -34.48 -17.22 -2.64
CA PHE A 501 -33.96 -18.18 -3.61
C PHE A 501 -32.56 -18.73 -3.26
N GLY A 502 -31.96 -18.26 -2.17
CA GLY A 502 -30.69 -18.73 -1.65
C GLY A 502 -29.46 -18.17 -2.39
N ILE A 503 -28.29 -18.54 -1.90
CA ILE A 503 -26.99 -18.01 -2.34
C ILE A 503 -26.67 -18.27 -3.82
N LEU A 504 -27.11 -19.41 -4.38
CA LEU A 504 -26.77 -19.75 -5.77
C LEU A 504 -27.38 -18.78 -6.79
N ALA A 505 -28.59 -18.28 -6.54
CA ALA A 505 -29.24 -17.34 -7.47
C ALA A 505 -28.48 -16.02 -7.57
N VAL A 506 -27.99 -15.51 -6.43
CA VAL A 506 -27.25 -14.24 -6.39
C VAL A 506 -25.80 -14.41 -6.87
N LEU A 507 -25.16 -15.56 -6.64
CA LEU A 507 -23.84 -15.86 -7.24
C LEU A 507 -23.90 -15.87 -8.77
N ILE A 508 -24.92 -16.51 -9.35
CA ILE A 508 -25.08 -16.58 -10.80
C ILE A 508 -25.38 -15.19 -11.37
N TRP A 509 -26.28 -14.45 -10.72
CA TRP A 509 -26.56 -13.05 -11.09
C TRP A 509 -25.28 -12.22 -11.15
N HIS A 510 -24.52 -12.20 -10.06
CA HIS A 510 -23.33 -11.36 -9.92
C HIS A 510 -22.25 -11.74 -10.94
N TYR A 511 -21.94 -13.05 -11.04
CA TYR A 511 -21.00 -13.55 -12.04
C TYR A 511 -21.38 -13.13 -13.46
N MET A 512 -22.66 -13.27 -13.82
CA MET A 512 -23.14 -12.95 -15.16
C MET A 512 -23.01 -11.46 -15.46
N VAL A 513 -23.32 -10.58 -14.50
CA VAL A 513 -23.21 -9.12 -14.67
C VAL A 513 -21.77 -8.73 -15.04
N ASP A 514 -20.81 -9.13 -14.21
CA ASP A 514 -19.41 -8.74 -14.40
C ASP A 514 -18.77 -9.43 -15.62
N ALA A 515 -19.12 -10.70 -15.86
CA ALA A 515 -18.64 -11.42 -17.04
C ALA A 515 -19.22 -10.84 -18.34
N ILE A 516 -20.47 -10.38 -18.35
CA ILE A 516 -21.06 -9.71 -19.53
C ILE A 516 -20.32 -8.40 -19.78
N TYR A 517 -20.17 -7.51 -18.78
CA TYR A 517 -19.46 -6.25 -18.96
C TYR A 517 -18.03 -6.45 -19.46
N SER A 518 -17.30 -7.41 -18.88
CA SER A 518 -15.93 -7.73 -19.29
C SER A 518 -15.85 -8.34 -20.71
N SER A 519 -16.92 -8.97 -21.19
CA SER A 519 -16.96 -9.62 -22.51
C SER A 519 -17.44 -8.71 -23.64
N LEU A 520 -18.20 -7.64 -23.34
CA LEU A 520 -18.70 -6.69 -24.36
C LEU A 520 -17.57 -6.13 -25.22
N LEU A 521 -16.44 -5.79 -24.60
CA LEU A 521 -15.26 -5.31 -25.31
C LEU A 521 -14.75 -6.32 -26.35
N LEU A 522 -14.55 -7.58 -25.93
CA LEU A 522 -14.05 -8.64 -26.80
C LEU A 522 -15.00 -8.92 -27.96
N PHE A 523 -16.32 -8.89 -27.71
CA PHE A 523 -17.31 -9.04 -28.77
C PHE A 523 -17.21 -7.93 -29.81
N ARG A 524 -16.88 -6.70 -29.41
CA ARG A 524 -16.77 -5.55 -30.32
C ARG A 524 -15.48 -5.51 -31.12
N THR A 525 -14.41 -6.17 -30.68
CA THR A 525 -13.16 -6.26 -31.47
C THR A 525 -13.37 -6.94 -32.83
N GLY A 526 -14.42 -7.75 -32.99
CA GLY A 526 -14.72 -8.50 -34.22
C GLY A 526 -13.77 -9.67 -34.50
N GLU A 527 -12.68 -9.83 -33.75
CA GLU A 527 -11.74 -10.93 -33.94
C GLU A 527 -12.37 -12.27 -33.50
N PRO A 528 -12.35 -13.32 -34.35
CA PRO A 528 -12.96 -14.61 -34.02
C PRO A 528 -12.45 -15.22 -32.70
N TYR A 529 -11.16 -15.10 -32.41
CA TYR A 529 -10.56 -15.61 -31.18
C TYR A 529 -11.14 -14.93 -29.93
N HIS A 530 -11.27 -13.60 -29.95
CA HIS A 530 -11.86 -12.83 -28.85
C HIS A 530 -13.33 -13.14 -28.64
N VAL A 531 -14.12 -13.22 -29.72
CA VAL A 531 -15.56 -13.55 -29.67
C VAL A 531 -15.79 -14.95 -29.09
N ILE A 532 -15.02 -15.95 -29.53
CA ILE A 532 -15.11 -17.33 -29.01
C ILE A 532 -14.68 -17.38 -27.55
N SER A 533 -13.58 -16.71 -27.20
CA SER A 533 -13.05 -16.63 -25.83
C SER A 533 -14.08 -16.02 -24.87
N ALA A 534 -14.68 -14.90 -25.24
CA ALA A 534 -15.77 -14.24 -24.51
C ALA A 534 -16.98 -15.17 -24.33
N SER A 535 -17.41 -15.84 -25.41
CA SER A 535 -18.54 -16.76 -25.40
C SER A 535 -18.33 -17.96 -24.49
N LEU A 536 -17.14 -18.56 -24.51
CA LEU A 536 -16.77 -19.69 -23.66
C LEU A 536 -16.69 -19.29 -22.19
N ALA A 537 -16.08 -18.13 -21.89
CA ALA A 537 -16.00 -17.61 -20.54
C ALA A 537 -17.39 -17.37 -19.95
N LEU A 538 -18.28 -16.69 -20.70
CA LEU A 538 -19.66 -16.47 -20.29
C LEU A 538 -20.45 -17.78 -20.16
N GLY A 539 -20.21 -18.73 -21.07
CA GLY A 539 -20.93 -20.00 -21.15
C GLY A 539 -20.55 -21.03 -20.09
N ILE A 540 -19.38 -20.93 -19.44
CA ILE A 540 -18.90 -21.96 -18.50
C ILE A 540 -19.85 -22.15 -17.32
N ILE A 541 -20.47 -21.07 -16.84
CA ILE A 541 -21.42 -21.12 -15.72
C ILE A 541 -22.70 -21.88 -16.11
N MET A 542 -22.99 -22.06 -17.40
CA MET A 542 -24.17 -22.79 -17.87
C MET A 542 -24.02 -24.31 -17.79
N ILE A 543 -22.80 -24.84 -17.61
CA ILE A 543 -22.55 -26.29 -17.57
C ILE A 543 -23.41 -27.01 -16.52
N PRO A 544 -23.49 -26.56 -15.24
CA PRO A 544 -24.32 -27.22 -14.25
C PRO A 544 -25.83 -27.08 -14.54
N PHE A 545 -26.24 -26.02 -15.23
CA PHE A 545 -27.64 -25.83 -15.64
C PHE A 545 -28.04 -26.77 -16.78
N ILE A 546 -27.18 -26.91 -17.79
CA ILE A 546 -27.37 -27.88 -18.88
C ILE A 546 -27.44 -29.29 -18.31
N TYR A 547 -26.54 -29.65 -17.38
CA TYR A 547 -26.58 -30.93 -16.69
C TYR A 547 -27.92 -31.15 -15.94
N ASN A 548 -28.41 -30.13 -15.21
CA ASN A 548 -29.71 -30.20 -14.55
C ASN A 548 -30.86 -30.47 -15.55
N ILE A 549 -30.90 -29.75 -16.67
CA ILE A 549 -31.92 -29.89 -17.72
C ILE A 549 -31.85 -31.29 -18.33
N VAL A 550 -30.67 -31.74 -18.76
CA VAL A 550 -30.47 -33.07 -19.37
C VAL A 550 -30.93 -34.17 -18.42
N MET A 551 -30.59 -34.06 -17.13
CA MET A 551 -30.99 -35.05 -16.13
C MET A 551 -32.49 -35.00 -15.82
N TYR A 552 -33.12 -33.82 -15.84
CA TYR A 552 -34.56 -33.69 -15.73
C TYR A 552 -35.28 -34.33 -16.93
N VAL A 553 -34.83 -34.07 -18.15
CA VAL A 553 -35.39 -34.67 -19.38
C VAL A 553 -35.25 -36.20 -19.35
N ARG A 554 -34.07 -36.71 -18.97
CA ARG A 554 -33.81 -38.16 -18.88
C ARG A 554 -34.63 -38.84 -17.78
N LYS A 555 -34.74 -38.25 -16.59
CA LYS A 555 -35.39 -38.88 -15.43
C LYS A 555 -36.85 -38.48 -15.22
N ARG A 556 -37.34 -37.48 -15.96
CA ARG A 556 -38.69 -36.86 -15.86
C ARG A 556 -39.07 -36.39 -14.44
N ARG A 557 -38.06 -36.14 -13.59
CA ARG A 557 -38.19 -35.65 -12.21
C ARG A 557 -36.87 -35.07 -11.69
N PHE A 558 -36.97 -34.04 -10.86
CA PHE A 558 -35.88 -33.50 -10.05
C PHE A 558 -35.54 -34.43 -8.87
N SER A 559 -34.34 -34.29 -8.31
CA SER A 559 -33.97 -34.95 -7.04
C SER A 559 -34.71 -34.31 -5.86
N ASP A 560 -35.02 -35.14 -4.85
CA ASP A 560 -35.55 -34.66 -3.58
C ASP A 560 -34.47 -33.88 -2.83
N PRO A 561 -34.70 -32.61 -2.43
CA PRO A 561 -33.74 -31.86 -1.64
C PRO A 561 -33.67 -32.29 -0.17
N ALA A 562 -34.60 -33.09 0.35
CA ALA A 562 -34.64 -33.45 1.78
C ALA A 562 -33.35 -34.11 2.31
N PRO A 563 -32.71 -35.07 1.61
CA PRO A 563 -31.43 -35.65 2.03
C PRO A 563 -30.26 -34.65 2.02
N LEU A 564 -30.39 -33.58 1.23
CA LEU A 564 -29.37 -32.55 1.07
C LEU A 564 -29.47 -31.45 2.13
N ARG A 565 -30.59 -31.33 2.85
CA ARG A 565 -30.76 -30.35 3.94
C ARG A 565 -29.88 -30.71 5.14
N SER A 566 -29.50 -29.70 5.91
CA SER A 566 -28.57 -29.90 7.02
C SER A 566 -29.17 -30.82 8.10
N PRO A 567 -28.46 -31.89 8.53
CA PRO A 567 -28.90 -32.75 9.64
C PRO A 567 -28.84 -32.04 11.00
N LEU A 568 -28.29 -30.82 11.07
CA LEU A 568 -28.31 -29.96 12.26
C LEU A 568 -29.75 -29.61 12.73
N ALA A 569 -30.78 -29.91 11.94
CA ALA A 569 -32.18 -29.83 12.35
C ALA A 569 -32.56 -30.85 13.45
N VAL A 570 -31.72 -31.85 13.79
CA VAL A 570 -32.07 -32.92 14.75
C VAL A 570 -31.15 -32.98 15.98
N THR A 571 -30.11 -32.15 16.08
CA THR A 571 -29.29 -32.13 17.30
C THR A 571 -29.41 -30.78 18.00
N HIS A 572 -30.43 -30.64 18.85
CA HIS A 572 -30.25 -30.01 20.15
C HIS A 572 -29.26 -30.85 20.95
N ARG A 573 -27.99 -30.85 20.55
CA ARG A 573 -26.96 -31.26 21.49
C ARG A 573 -26.84 -30.07 22.43
N LYS A 574 -27.41 -30.21 23.63
CA LYS A 574 -27.10 -29.37 24.78
C LYS A 574 -25.59 -29.15 24.76
N ASP A 575 -25.18 -27.91 24.55
CA ASP A 575 -23.85 -27.44 24.91
C ASP A 575 -23.80 -27.38 26.45
N ASP A 576 -23.97 -28.54 27.09
CA ASP A 576 -23.63 -28.82 28.49
C ASP A 576 -22.64 -29.98 28.43
N LEU A 577 -21.49 -29.76 27.79
CA LEU A 577 -20.31 -30.49 28.25
C LEU A 577 -19.94 -29.82 29.57
N PRO A 578 -19.89 -30.55 30.70
CA PRO A 578 -19.34 -29.99 31.91
C PRO A 578 -17.97 -29.44 31.54
N SER A 579 -17.72 -28.17 31.86
CA SER A 579 -16.35 -27.74 32.06
C SER A 579 -15.70 -28.83 32.90
N PRO A 580 -14.57 -29.45 32.48
CA PRO A 580 -13.84 -30.29 33.41
C PRO A 580 -13.67 -29.44 34.67
N PRO A 581 -13.89 -29.99 35.89
CA PRO A 581 -13.58 -29.23 37.09
C PRO A 581 -12.17 -28.69 36.88
N GLU A 582 -12.03 -27.36 36.93
CA GLU A 582 -10.72 -26.74 37.06
C GLU A 582 -10.19 -27.30 38.38
N THR A 583 -9.48 -28.42 38.31
CA THR A 583 -8.66 -28.81 39.44
C THR A 583 -7.54 -27.80 39.45
N GLU A 584 -7.53 -27.01 40.51
CA GLU A 584 -6.40 -26.17 40.93
C GLU A 584 -5.05 -26.94 40.84
N GLU A 585 -5.09 -28.28 40.84
CA GLU A 585 -3.95 -29.19 40.62
C GLU A 585 -3.27 -29.07 39.25
N GLN A 586 -3.98 -28.80 38.13
CA GLN A 586 -3.33 -28.65 36.82
C GLN A 586 -2.68 -27.27 36.64
N TYR A 587 -3.24 -26.26 37.32
CA TYR A 587 -2.59 -24.96 37.48
C TYR A 587 -1.32 -25.09 38.32
N PHE A 588 -1.35 -25.87 39.41
CA PHE A 588 -0.21 -26.18 40.29
C PHE A 588 0.98 -26.88 39.59
N SER A 589 0.74 -27.64 38.51
CA SER A 589 1.80 -28.30 37.74
C SER A 589 2.76 -27.34 37.00
N TYR A 590 2.33 -26.13 36.66
CA TYR A 590 3.23 -25.11 36.07
C TYR A 590 4.00 -24.34 37.16
N PHE A 591 3.44 -24.23 38.36
CA PHE A 591 4.04 -23.57 39.53
C PHE A 591 5.26 -24.32 40.08
N THR A 592 5.32 -25.64 39.94
CA THR A 592 6.41 -26.49 40.45
C THR A 592 7.67 -26.52 39.57
N ALA A 593 7.64 -25.92 38.37
CA ALA A 593 8.78 -25.92 37.43
C ALA A 593 9.68 -24.67 37.52
N TYR A 594 9.33 -23.65 38.32
CA TYR A 594 10.15 -22.46 38.48
C TYR A 594 11.23 -22.66 39.54
N HIS A 595 12.48 -22.73 39.10
CA HIS A 595 13.64 -22.80 39.99
C HIS A 595 14.31 -21.43 40.10
N LYS A 596 14.43 -20.92 41.34
CA LYS A 596 15.20 -19.71 41.66
C LYS A 596 16.63 -19.83 41.14
N PHE A 597 17.21 -18.72 40.71
CA PHE A 597 18.63 -18.70 40.36
C PHE A 597 19.50 -19.09 41.55
N SER A 598 20.49 -19.95 41.30
CA SER A 598 21.50 -20.27 42.30
C SER A 598 22.41 -19.06 42.53
N PRO A 599 23.02 -18.92 43.73
CA PRO A 599 23.96 -17.83 44.02
C PRO A 599 25.13 -17.75 43.01
N ARG A 600 25.58 -18.90 42.50
CA ARG A 600 26.61 -18.96 41.44
C ARG A 600 26.13 -18.31 40.14
N ARG A 601 24.89 -18.57 39.72
CA ARG A 601 24.32 -17.98 38.50
C ARG A 601 24.08 -16.48 38.65
N LEU A 602 23.71 -16.01 39.84
CA LEU A 602 23.60 -14.58 40.13
C LEU A 602 24.97 -13.89 40.01
N LYS A 603 26.05 -14.52 40.52
CA LYS A 603 27.43 -14.02 40.31
C LYS A 603 27.81 -13.98 38.83
N THR A 604 27.51 -15.03 38.06
CA THR A 604 27.75 -15.04 36.60
C THR A 604 26.98 -13.93 35.88
N LEU A 605 25.74 -13.68 36.28
CA LEU A 605 24.91 -12.60 35.72
C LEU A 605 25.55 -11.22 35.96
N VAL A 606 26.03 -10.95 37.19
CA VAL A 606 26.73 -9.69 37.51
C VAL A 606 28.04 -9.57 36.74
N LEU A 607 28.86 -10.62 36.69
CA LEU A 607 30.12 -10.62 35.93
C LEU A 607 29.90 -10.36 34.44
N LEU A 608 28.88 -10.98 33.83
CA LEU A 608 28.53 -10.74 32.43
C LEU A 608 28.02 -9.32 32.20
N MET A 609 27.22 -8.75 33.12
CA MET A 609 26.80 -7.35 33.01
C MET A 609 28.01 -6.41 33.04
N LEU A 610 28.97 -6.63 33.95
CA LEU A 610 30.19 -5.83 34.00
C LEU A 610 31.03 -5.97 32.72
N ALA A 611 31.16 -7.19 32.18
CA ALA A 611 31.87 -7.44 30.93
C ALA A 611 31.20 -6.74 29.73
N PHE A 612 29.87 -6.80 29.61
CA PHE A 612 29.15 -6.09 28.56
C PHE A 612 29.21 -4.57 28.71
N ILE A 613 29.16 -4.05 29.94
CA ILE A 613 29.36 -2.63 30.19
C ILE A 613 30.77 -2.21 29.75
N ALA A 614 31.81 -3.01 30.04
CA ALA A 614 33.16 -2.72 29.59
C ALA A 614 33.29 -2.65 28.05
N ILE A 615 32.54 -3.48 27.30
CA ILE A 615 32.50 -3.41 25.83
C ILE A 615 31.92 -2.09 25.33
N LEU A 616 30.93 -1.52 26.03
CA LEU A 616 30.32 -0.23 25.67
C LEU A 616 31.27 0.97 25.85
N TRP A 617 32.44 0.78 26.47
CA TRP A 617 33.47 1.82 26.64
C TRP A 617 34.47 1.89 25.48
N ILE A 618 34.41 0.94 24.54
CA ILE A 618 35.19 1.00 23.31
C ILE A 618 34.72 2.25 22.53
N PRO A 619 35.61 3.11 22.01
CA PRO A 619 35.19 4.26 21.22
C PRO A 619 34.59 3.80 19.89
N LEU A 620 33.45 4.38 19.52
CA LEU A 620 32.74 4.10 18.27
C LEU A 620 32.38 5.43 17.59
N GLU A 621 32.90 5.65 16.39
CA GLU A 621 32.49 6.78 15.57
C GLU A 621 31.04 6.57 15.11
N LYS A 622 30.16 7.54 15.37
CA LYS A 622 28.76 7.47 14.97
C LYS A 622 28.51 8.39 13.78
N ILE A 623 27.83 7.88 12.76
CA ILE A 623 27.37 8.72 11.64
C ILE A 623 26.27 9.66 12.15
N GLY A 624 26.49 10.96 11.99
CA GLY A 624 25.64 12.07 12.46
C GLY A 624 25.37 12.10 13.96
N GLY A 625 26.25 11.52 14.78
CA GLY A 625 26.14 11.58 16.24
C GLY A 625 26.22 12.99 16.84
N TYR A 626 26.52 14.01 16.03
CA TYR A 626 26.55 15.43 16.39
C TYR A 626 25.21 16.16 16.18
N TYR A 627 24.20 15.51 15.58
CA TYR A 627 22.90 16.14 15.38
C TYR A 627 22.14 16.27 16.69
N GLU A 628 21.86 17.52 17.06
CA GLU A 628 20.99 17.90 18.15
C GLU A 628 19.84 18.77 17.62
N TYR A 629 18.73 18.82 18.35
CA TYR A 629 17.54 19.59 17.97
C TYR A 629 17.16 20.61 19.07
N PRO A 630 18.06 21.53 19.47
CA PRO A 630 17.87 22.37 20.66
C PRO A 630 16.65 23.29 20.59
N TYR A 631 16.25 23.73 19.39
CA TYR A 631 15.15 24.67 19.20
C TYR A 631 13.78 23.99 19.21
N SER A 632 12.81 24.66 19.84
CA SER A 632 11.41 24.26 19.84
C SER A 632 10.73 24.51 18.48
N LYS A 633 9.66 23.78 18.21
CA LYS A 633 8.82 24.00 17.01
C LYS A 633 8.34 25.45 16.86
N SER A 634 8.09 26.15 17.97
CA SER A 634 7.70 27.57 17.96
C SER A 634 8.84 28.48 17.53
N GLU A 635 10.07 28.24 18.00
CA GLU A 635 11.24 29.03 17.58
C GLU A 635 11.54 28.82 16.10
N ILE A 636 11.49 27.57 15.64
CA ILE A 636 11.63 27.21 14.22
C ILE A 636 10.56 27.90 13.37
N HIS A 637 9.30 27.92 13.84
CA HIS A 637 8.23 28.64 13.17
C HIS A 637 8.50 30.15 13.09
N THR A 638 8.99 30.76 14.18
CA THR A 638 9.36 32.18 14.20
C THR A 638 10.44 32.47 13.18
N THR A 639 11.51 31.67 13.11
CA THR A 639 12.57 31.82 12.10
C THR A 639 12.02 31.78 10.69
N ALA A 640 11.14 30.81 10.40
CA ALA A 640 10.51 30.71 9.09
C ALA A 640 9.58 31.90 8.79
N SER A 641 8.89 32.43 9.80
CA SER A 641 7.99 33.59 9.65
C SER A 641 8.78 34.89 9.42
N VAL A 642 9.90 35.08 10.11
CA VAL A 642 10.82 36.22 9.90
C VAL A 642 11.38 36.19 8.48
N PHE A 643 11.79 35.01 8.00
CA PHE A 643 12.27 34.83 6.63
C PHE A 643 11.22 35.24 5.57
N LEU A 644 9.94 34.95 5.82
CA LEU A 644 8.84 35.39 4.95
C LEU A 644 8.61 36.90 5.05
N HIS A 645 8.65 37.47 6.26
CA HIS A 645 8.46 38.90 6.48
C HIS A 645 9.55 39.75 5.81
N GLU A 646 10.81 39.30 5.84
CA GLU A 646 11.94 39.92 5.12
C GLU A 646 11.73 39.96 3.59
N ARG A 647 10.88 39.06 3.07
CA ARG A 647 10.46 39.00 1.66
C ARG A 647 9.12 39.69 1.40
N GLY A 648 8.62 40.46 2.37
CA GLY A 648 7.35 41.19 2.26
C GLY A 648 6.11 40.31 2.35
N VAL A 649 6.22 39.07 2.83
CA VAL A 649 5.10 38.14 3.00
C VAL A 649 4.68 38.11 4.47
N ASP A 650 3.42 38.43 4.74
CA ASP A 650 2.84 38.30 6.06
C ASP A 650 2.38 36.86 6.32
N ALA A 651 3.12 36.17 7.19
CA ALA A 651 2.90 34.77 7.55
C ALA A 651 1.55 34.54 8.26
N ASP A 652 0.95 35.54 8.90
CA ASP A 652 -0.31 35.41 9.63
C ASP A 652 -1.52 35.20 8.70
N ASN A 653 -1.37 35.52 7.41
CA ASN A 653 -2.37 35.24 6.38
C ASN A 653 -2.44 33.75 5.99
N PHE A 654 -1.52 32.92 6.49
CA PHE A 654 -1.41 31.51 6.16
C PHE A 654 -1.64 30.63 7.39
N LYS A 655 -2.16 29.42 7.16
CA LYS A 655 -2.07 28.35 8.15
C LYS A 655 -0.69 27.74 8.07
N SER A 656 -0.12 27.38 9.22
CA SER A 656 1.19 26.74 9.26
C SER A 656 1.16 25.32 9.83
N ALA A 657 2.09 24.48 9.38
CA ALA A 657 2.35 23.16 9.92
C ALA A 657 3.85 22.86 9.88
N SER A 658 4.39 22.24 10.93
CA SER A 658 5.83 22.01 11.08
C SER A 658 6.17 20.56 11.42
N VAL A 659 7.16 19.99 10.74
CA VAL A 659 7.65 18.63 11.00
C VAL A 659 9.15 18.51 10.73
N LEU A 660 9.85 17.72 11.53
CA LEU A 660 11.25 17.38 11.32
C LEU A 660 11.33 16.22 10.31
N ILE A 661 12.06 16.42 9.20
CA ILE A 661 12.19 15.46 8.10
C ILE A 661 13.64 14.99 7.94
N ASP A 662 13.78 13.74 7.48
CA ASP A 662 15.05 13.11 7.13
C ASP A 662 15.18 13.14 5.60
N ASN A 663 16.11 13.96 5.11
CA ASN A 663 16.42 14.09 3.68
C ASN A 663 17.71 13.32 3.31
N TYR A 664 18.29 12.56 4.25
CA TYR A 664 19.50 11.80 3.97
C TYR A 664 19.22 10.64 3.01
N SER A 665 20.00 10.56 1.94
CA SER A 665 19.96 9.41 1.03
C SER A 665 20.94 8.32 1.48
N PRO A 666 20.46 7.08 1.76
CA PRO A 666 21.34 5.97 2.08
C PRO A 666 22.33 5.61 0.96
N LEU A 667 21.96 5.85 -0.30
CA LEU A 667 22.84 5.57 -1.46
C LEU A 667 24.01 6.56 -1.52
N ILE A 668 23.74 7.86 -1.34
CA ILE A 668 24.78 8.90 -1.28
C ILE A 668 25.75 8.60 -0.12
N GLY A 669 25.20 8.27 1.05
CA GLY A 669 25.99 7.86 2.21
C GLY A 669 26.91 6.68 1.93
N ARG A 670 26.36 5.64 1.28
CA ARG A 670 27.13 4.46 0.89
C ARG A 670 28.24 4.80 -0.11
N TYR A 671 27.94 5.60 -1.13
CA TYR A 671 28.93 6.05 -2.13
C TYR A 671 30.12 6.75 -1.48
N ILE A 672 29.85 7.70 -0.57
CA ILE A 672 30.87 8.44 0.16
C ILE A 672 31.70 7.49 1.06
N LEU A 673 31.07 6.52 1.73
CA LEU A 673 31.76 5.56 2.61
C LEU A 673 32.60 4.53 1.85
N GLU A 674 32.27 4.23 0.59
CA GLU A 674 33.09 3.36 -0.27
C GLU A 674 34.37 4.07 -0.74
N HIS A 675 34.32 5.38 -0.94
CA HIS A 675 35.43 6.19 -1.45
C HIS A 675 36.14 7.02 -0.37
N SER A 676 35.66 6.98 0.88
CA SER A 676 36.15 7.82 1.97
C SER A 676 35.93 7.19 3.35
N SER A 677 35.84 8.02 4.40
CA SER A 677 35.70 7.58 5.80
C SER A 677 34.41 8.09 6.45
N VAL A 678 34.03 7.47 7.58
CA VAL A 678 32.91 7.93 8.44
C VAL A 678 33.12 9.38 8.90
N SER A 679 34.36 9.74 9.25
CA SER A 679 34.72 11.11 9.63
C SER A 679 34.49 12.11 8.49
N ASN A 680 34.90 11.77 7.25
CA ASN A 680 34.65 12.63 6.10
C ASN A 680 33.15 12.77 5.80
N LEU A 681 32.38 11.67 5.82
CA LEU A 681 30.92 11.73 5.67
C LEU A 681 30.29 12.67 6.71
N ASN A 682 30.69 12.55 7.97
CA ASN A 682 30.21 13.44 9.03
C ASN A 682 30.55 14.91 8.77
N SER A 683 31.76 15.18 8.28
CA SER A 683 32.20 16.53 7.88
C SER A 683 31.38 17.08 6.73
N LEU A 684 31.12 16.28 5.68
CA LEU A 684 30.30 16.67 4.53
C LEU A 684 28.86 16.99 4.94
N LEU A 685 28.24 16.11 5.74
CA LEU A 685 26.91 16.31 6.28
C LEU A 685 26.82 17.59 7.14
N ALA A 686 27.84 17.88 7.94
CA ALA A 686 27.83 19.05 8.82
C ALA A 686 28.07 20.37 8.07
N ARG A 687 28.94 20.36 7.04
CA ARG A 687 29.42 21.59 6.39
C ARG A 687 28.70 21.93 5.09
N TYR A 688 28.40 20.93 4.26
CA TYR A 688 27.93 21.14 2.89
C TYR A 688 26.51 20.60 2.64
N LEU A 689 26.13 19.51 3.30
CA LEU A 689 24.80 18.91 3.21
C LEU A 689 23.97 19.20 4.47
N ASN A 690 23.92 20.48 4.83
CA ASN A 690 23.18 20.98 6.00
C ASN A 690 21.65 20.77 5.89
N ASN A 691 21.16 20.30 4.74
CA ASN A 691 19.76 19.96 4.55
C ASN A 691 19.42 18.48 4.77
N ALA A 692 20.39 17.64 5.18
CA ALA A 692 20.21 16.22 5.43
C ALA A 692 19.16 15.93 6.51
N VAL A 693 19.04 16.78 7.53
CA VAL A 693 17.96 16.76 8.51
C VAL A 693 17.49 18.19 8.74
N VAL A 694 16.20 18.46 8.52
CA VAL A 694 15.64 19.82 8.58
C VAL A 694 14.24 19.84 9.15
N TRP A 695 13.88 20.94 9.81
CA TRP A 695 12.49 21.25 10.07
C TRP A 695 11.86 21.85 8.82
N ARG A 696 10.83 21.20 8.27
CA ARG A 696 9.96 21.78 7.25
C ARG A 696 8.83 22.54 7.94
N VAL A 697 8.73 23.83 7.69
CA VAL A 697 7.60 24.69 8.05
C VAL A 697 6.84 25.04 6.78
N ARG A 698 5.61 24.55 6.67
CA ARG A 698 4.73 24.79 5.53
C ARG A 698 3.70 25.84 5.89
N PHE A 699 3.58 26.89 5.08
CA PHE A 699 2.54 27.92 5.13
C PHE A 699 1.61 27.75 3.93
N TYR A 700 0.30 27.66 4.17
CA TYR A 700 -0.68 27.36 3.12
C TYR A 700 -2.05 27.97 3.42
N ARG A 701 -2.86 28.15 2.37
CA ARG A 701 -4.30 28.47 2.49
C ARG A 701 -5.13 27.30 1.91
N PRO A 702 -6.19 26.84 2.60
CA PRO A 702 -7.07 25.80 2.04
C PRO A 702 -7.64 26.19 0.69
N LEU A 703 -7.71 25.25 -0.26
CA LEU A 703 -8.18 25.45 -1.64
C LEU A 703 -7.31 26.36 -2.51
N ASP A 704 -6.24 26.92 -1.97
CA ASP A 704 -5.28 27.74 -2.69
C ASP A 704 -4.03 26.93 -3.05
N LYS A 705 -3.45 27.20 -4.23
CA LYS A 705 -2.18 26.58 -4.64
C LYS A 705 -0.98 27.29 -4.04
N GLU A 706 -1.12 28.57 -3.70
CA GLU A 706 -0.02 29.35 -3.15
C GLU A 706 0.40 28.83 -1.78
N GLU A 707 1.65 28.38 -1.68
CA GLU A 707 2.21 27.80 -0.46
C GLU A 707 3.70 28.09 -0.33
N TYR A 708 4.19 28.22 0.91
CA TYR A 708 5.61 28.35 1.21
C TYR A 708 6.08 27.16 2.04
N ASN A 709 7.10 26.46 1.58
CA ASN A 709 7.80 25.43 2.33
C ASN A 709 9.18 25.95 2.70
N ILE A 710 9.39 26.23 3.98
CA ILE A 710 10.65 26.74 4.51
C ILE A 710 11.36 25.63 5.28
N TYR A 711 12.62 25.37 4.97
CA TYR A 711 13.43 24.33 5.60
C TYR A 711 14.49 24.97 6.50
N VAL A 712 14.39 24.70 7.80
CA VAL A 712 15.23 25.32 8.84
C VAL A 712 16.18 24.27 9.42
N HIS A 713 17.46 24.63 9.53
CA HIS A 713 18.49 23.78 10.13
C HIS A 713 18.18 23.53 11.62
N PRO A 714 18.20 22.27 12.10
CA PRO A 714 17.78 21.93 13.46
C PRO A 714 18.69 22.48 14.56
N PHE A 715 19.99 22.67 14.27
CA PHE A 715 20.98 23.14 15.24
C PHE A 715 21.39 24.61 15.06
N GLU A 716 21.28 25.15 13.84
CA GLU A 716 21.74 26.51 13.53
C GLU A 716 20.57 27.51 13.54
N ASN A 717 19.32 27.01 13.53
CA ASN A 717 18.09 27.80 13.44
C ASN A 717 18.14 28.85 12.32
N ARG A 718 18.63 28.45 11.15
CA ARG A 718 18.65 29.26 9.93
C ARG A 718 17.97 28.54 8.78
N VAL A 719 17.42 29.29 7.84
CA VAL A 719 16.83 28.74 6.63
C VAL A 719 17.95 28.23 5.72
N VAL A 720 17.89 26.95 5.34
CA VAL A 720 18.88 26.30 4.46
C VAL A 720 18.32 25.97 3.07
N SER A 721 16.99 25.93 2.94
CA SER A 721 16.29 25.67 1.69
C SER A 721 14.86 26.21 1.81
N PHE A 722 14.24 26.58 0.70
CA PHE A 722 12.83 26.96 0.67
C PHE A 722 12.23 26.74 -0.72
N GLU A 723 10.91 26.71 -0.78
CA GLU A 723 10.13 26.55 -1.99
C GLU A 723 8.83 27.35 -1.87
N HIS A 724 8.60 28.27 -2.82
CA HIS A 724 7.34 28.98 -3.01
C HIS A 724 6.60 28.34 -4.17
N LEU A 725 5.51 27.65 -3.87
CA LEU A 725 4.61 27.05 -4.84
C LEU A 725 3.57 28.07 -5.24
N LEU A 726 3.40 28.28 -6.55
CA LEU A 726 2.46 29.24 -7.12
C LEU A 726 1.53 28.55 -8.12
N PRO A 727 0.29 29.06 -8.31
CA PRO A 727 -0.57 28.61 -9.41
C PRO A 727 0.07 28.96 -10.75
N GLU A 728 -0.14 28.13 -11.77
CA GLU A 728 0.40 28.38 -13.13
C GLU A 728 -0.08 29.71 -13.71
N THR A 729 -1.29 30.16 -13.33
CA THR A 729 -1.91 31.42 -13.76
C THR A 729 -1.52 32.63 -12.91
N ALA A 730 -0.63 32.49 -11.92
CA ALA A 730 -0.21 33.63 -11.10
C ALA A 730 0.37 34.75 -11.99
N ASP A 731 -0.22 35.94 -11.87
CA ASP A 731 0.18 37.13 -12.62
C ASP A 731 1.37 37.79 -11.93
N ILE A 732 2.56 37.46 -12.42
CA ILE A 732 3.85 37.91 -11.88
C ILE A 732 4.69 38.30 -13.10
N PHE A 733 5.31 39.47 -13.05
CA PHE A 733 6.17 39.91 -14.14
C PHE A 733 7.31 38.90 -14.39
N SER A 734 7.81 38.82 -15.62
CA SER A 734 8.91 37.90 -15.96
C SER A 734 10.18 38.68 -16.24
N LEU A 735 11.28 38.26 -15.61
CA LEU A 735 12.61 38.74 -16.01
C LEU A 735 13.01 38.10 -17.34
N ASN A 736 13.94 38.74 -18.04
CA ASN A 736 14.66 38.03 -19.10
C ASN A 736 15.66 37.04 -18.47
N LYS A 737 16.13 36.08 -19.25
CA LYS A 737 17.04 35.01 -18.78
C LYS A 737 18.30 35.54 -18.11
N GLU A 738 18.91 36.59 -18.65
CA GLU A 738 20.16 37.17 -18.13
C GLU A 738 19.95 37.83 -16.76
N LEU A 739 18.88 38.60 -16.60
CA LEU A 739 18.51 39.21 -15.32
C LEU A 739 18.07 38.18 -14.29
N ALA A 740 17.36 37.12 -14.72
CA ALA A 740 17.00 36.02 -13.84
C ALA A 740 18.24 35.28 -13.33
N ARG A 741 19.21 35.02 -14.22
CA ARG A 741 20.51 34.43 -13.85
C ARG A 741 21.25 35.33 -12.86
N PHE A 742 21.33 36.63 -13.14
CA PHE A 742 21.96 37.59 -12.24
C PHE A 742 21.30 37.61 -10.85
N SER A 743 19.96 37.59 -10.79
CA SER A 743 19.21 37.51 -9.53
C SER A 743 19.56 36.24 -8.74
N ALA A 744 19.69 35.10 -9.42
CA ALA A 744 20.09 33.85 -8.77
C ALA A 744 21.54 33.86 -8.28
N GLU A 745 22.48 34.39 -9.08
CA GLU A 745 23.89 34.56 -8.70
C GLU A 745 24.04 35.52 -7.51
N GLU A 746 23.29 36.63 -7.51
CA GLU A 746 23.24 37.57 -6.40
C GLU A 746 22.70 36.91 -5.12
N PHE A 747 21.61 36.14 -5.24
CA PHE A 747 21.06 35.37 -4.13
C PHE A 747 22.10 34.40 -3.56
N LEU A 748 22.74 33.58 -4.38
CA LEU A 748 23.75 32.62 -3.92
C LEU A 748 24.93 33.31 -3.21
N SER A 749 25.37 34.44 -3.75
CA SER A 749 26.44 35.26 -3.16
C SER A 749 26.05 35.82 -1.78
N ARG A 750 24.81 36.32 -1.63
CA ARG A 750 24.26 36.79 -0.34
C ARG A 750 24.16 35.68 0.70
N TYR A 751 23.95 34.43 0.27
CA TYR A 751 23.89 33.25 1.14
C TYR A 751 25.28 32.61 1.40
N ASN A 752 26.37 33.35 1.15
CA ASN A 752 27.77 32.96 1.37
C ASN A 752 28.26 31.78 0.51
N PHE A 753 27.66 31.53 -0.65
CA PHE A 753 28.23 30.62 -1.63
C PHE A 753 29.21 31.37 -2.53
N GLN A 754 30.46 30.89 -2.61
CA GLN A 754 31.46 31.45 -3.52
C GLN A 754 31.24 30.87 -4.92
N LEU A 755 30.59 31.62 -5.80
CA LEU A 755 30.29 31.15 -7.17
C LEU A 755 31.54 30.77 -7.98
N ALA A 756 32.74 31.24 -7.58
CA ALA A 756 34.00 30.83 -8.18
C ALA A 756 34.28 29.32 -8.06
N ASP A 757 33.73 28.68 -7.04
CA ASP A 757 33.88 27.24 -6.77
C ASP A 757 32.86 26.37 -7.53
N PHE A 758 31.92 27.01 -8.24
CA PHE A 758 30.82 26.35 -8.92
C PHE A 758 30.81 26.65 -10.42
N GLU A 759 30.16 25.78 -11.19
CA GLU A 759 29.87 25.93 -12.60
C GLU A 759 28.39 25.70 -12.87
N LEU A 760 27.80 26.46 -13.80
CA LEU A 760 26.39 26.31 -14.17
C LEU A 760 26.26 25.13 -15.16
N VAL A 761 25.59 24.05 -14.74
CA VAL A 761 25.48 22.80 -15.52
C VAL A 761 24.08 22.57 -16.11
N GLU A 762 23.03 23.15 -15.53
CA GLU A 762 21.69 23.09 -16.14
C GLU A 762 21.01 24.45 -16.06
N GLU A 763 20.40 24.85 -17.16
CA GLU A 763 19.58 26.06 -17.23
C GLU A 763 18.35 25.79 -18.10
N PHE A 764 17.18 26.18 -17.60
CA PHE A 764 15.96 26.09 -18.40
C PHE A 764 14.91 27.08 -17.96
N SER A 765 14.06 27.44 -18.92
CA SER A 765 12.88 28.26 -18.70
C SER A 765 11.63 27.42 -18.76
N GLN A 766 10.67 27.74 -17.91
CA GLN A 766 9.30 27.24 -18.01
C GLN A 766 8.37 28.39 -18.35
N GLN A 767 7.76 28.36 -19.53
CA GLN A 767 6.76 29.32 -19.98
C GLN A 767 5.38 28.92 -19.45
N LEU A 768 4.91 29.69 -18.47
CA LEU A 768 3.56 29.62 -17.92
C LEU A 768 2.66 30.70 -18.57
N PRO A 769 1.33 30.62 -18.41
CA PRO A 769 0.40 31.55 -19.06
C PRO A 769 0.74 33.03 -18.85
N ASN A 770 1.07 33.42 -17.62
CA ASN A 770 1.29 34.83 -17.25
C ASN A 770 2.73 35.12 -16.83
N ARG A 771 3.62 34.12 -16.83
CA ARG A 771 5.02 34.31 -16.42
C ARG A 771 5.99 33.29 -17.01
N THR A 772 7.27 33.59 -16.96
CA THR A 772 8.37 32.68 -17.26
C THR A 772 9.16 32.45 -15.98
N GLU A 773 9.35 31.18 -15.61
CA GLU A 773 10.20 30.77 -14.50
C GLU A 773 11.53 30.27 -15.03
N TYR A 774 12.63 30.60 -14.35
CA TYR A 774 13.96 30.12 -14.72
C TYR A 774 14.53 29.23 -13.63
N THR A 775 15.00 28.05 -14.00
CA THR A 775 15.74 27.16 -13.10
C THR A 775 17.19 27.11 -13.51
N PHE A 776 18.06 27.22 -12.52
CA PHE A 776 19.51 27.15 -12.68
C PHE A 776 20.06 26.12 -11.69
N ILE A 777 20.97 25.27 -12.16
CA ILE A 777 21.65 24.26 -11.35
C ILE A 777 23.15 24.45 -11.48
N TRP A 778 23.80 24.70 -10.35
CA TRP A 778 25.25 24.84 -10.25
C TRP A 778 25.85 23.60 -9.61
N GLU A 779 26.99 23.15 -10.13
CA GLU A 779 27.76 22.03 -9.65
C GLU A 779 29.13 22.50 -9.16
N THR A 780 29.68 21.84 -8.15
CA THR A 780 31.02 22.14 -7.63
C THR A 780 32.12 21.73 -8.60
N LYS A 781 33.12 22.59 -8.79
CA LYS A 781 34.32 22.29 -9.60
C LYS A 781 35.16 21.16 -9.00
N GLU A 782 35.96 20.48 -9.82
CA GLU A 782 36.68 19.23 -9.48
C GLU A 782 37.42 19.27 -8.12
N GLU A 783 38.16 20.34 -7.82
CA GLU A 783 38.98 20.46 -6.60
C GLU A 783 38.20 20.83 -5.32
N HIS A 784 36.88 20.99 -5.41
CA HIS A 784 36.08 21.43 -4.27
C HIS A 784 36.05 20.37 -3.15
N PRO A 785 36.27 20.74 -1.87
CA PRO A 785 36.34 19.80 -0.74
C PRO A 785 35.06 19.01 -0.44
N ALA A 786 33.92 19.37 -1.06
CA ALA A 786 32.69 18.57 -0.97
C ALA A 786 32.66 17.39 -1.94
N ASN A 787 33.53 17.38 -2.96
CA ASN A 787 33.57 16.32 -3.95
C ASN A 787 34.26 15.08 -3.37
N VAL A 788 33.70 13.91 -3.65
CA VAL A 788 34.28 12.61 -3.26
C VAL A 788 34.25 11.73 -4.49
N ALA A 789 35.43 11.40 -5.02
CA ALA A 789 35.54 10.79 -6.35
C ALA A 789 34.71 11.60 -7.37
N ASP A 790 33.78 10.95 -8.08
CA ASP A 790 32.93 11.57 -9.10
C ASP A 790 31.61 12.13 -8.54
N GLY A 791 31.43 12.09 -7.21
CA GLY A 791 30.28 12.67 -6.54
C GLY A 791 30.43 14.16 -6.34
N THR A 792 29.42 14.94 -6.72
CA THR A 792 29.45 16.41 -6.72
C THR A 792 28.29 17.03 -5.94
N LEU A 793 28.50 18.22 -5.40
CA LEU A 793 27.46 18.99 -4.72
C LEU A 793 26.75 19.89 -5.74
N ARG A 794 25.42 19.89 -5.72
CA ARG A 794 24.58 20.71 -6.60
C ARG A 794 23.71 21.68 -5.82
N LEU A 795 23.66 22.91 -6.32
CA LEU A 795 22.75 23.97 -5.87
C LEU A 795 21.69 24.16 -6.96
N LYS A 796 20.42 24.19 -6.58
CA LYS A 796 19.31 24.48 -7.49
C LYS A 796 18.58 25.72 -7.01
N THR A 797 18.43 26.72 -7.89
CA THR A 797 17.57 27.87 -7.67
C THR A 797 16.49 27.95 -8.73
N VAL A 798 15.30 28.39 -8.34
CA VAL A 798 14.22 28.75 -9.25
C VAL A 798 13.93 30.24 -9.05
N VAL A 799 13.88 31.00 -10.14
CA VAL A 799 13.61 32.44 -10.16
C VAL A 799 12.24 32.67 -10.76
N THR A 800 11.42 33.45 -10.06
CA THR A 800 10.05 33.79 -10.46
C THR A 800 9.80 35.25 -10.10
N GLY A 801 9.41 36.10 -11.06
CA GLY A 801 9.37 37.53 -10.79
C GLY A 801 10.76 38.13 -10.61
N ALA A 802 10.93 38.95 -9.57
CA ALA A 802 12.17 39.66 -9.27
C ALA A 802 13.23 38.82 -8.53
N ASP A 803 12.79 37.75 -7.86
CA ASP A 803 13.55 37.09 -6.79
C ASP A 803 13.52 35.56 -6.93
N VAL A 804 14.38 34.90 -6.15
CA VAL A 804 14.46 33.44 -6.05
C VAL A 804 13.24 32.92 -5.28
N SER A 805 12.40 32.14 -5.95
CA SER A 805 11.20 31.50 -5.39
C SER A 805 11.51 30.15 -4.74
N SER A 806 12.57 29.45 -5.17
CA SER A 806 13.02 28.22 -4.53
C SER A 806 14.54 28.07 -4.54
N PHE A 807 15.08 27.51 -3.46
CA PHE A 807 16.49 27.16 -3.32
C PHE A 807 16.63 25.80 -2.63
N SER A 808 17.48 24.92 -3.18
CA SER A 808 17.79 23.61 -2.58
C SER A 808 19.21 23.15 -2.88
N ILE A 809 19.72 22.27 -2.01
CA ILE A 809 21.05 21.66 -2.09
C ILE A 809 20.88 20.16 -2.21
N TYR A 810 21.65 19.48 -3.06
CA TYR A 810 21.66 18.02 -3.11
C TYR A 810 23.00 17.50 -3.60
N TYR A 811 23.25 16.21 -3.40
CA TYR A 811 24.48 15.56 -3.84
C TYR A 811 24.17 14.68 -5.05
N LYS A 812 24.92 14.83 -6.14
CA LYS A 812 24.84 13.96 -7.30
C LYS A 812 25.90 12.86 -7.17
N ILE A 813 25.50 11.61 -7.42
CA ILE A 813 26.38 10.47 -7.56
C ILE A 813 26.34 9.97 -9.00
N PRO A 814 27.37 9.27 -9.49
CA PRO A 814 27.40 8.74 -10.87
C PRO A 814 26.25 7.78 -11.14
N GLU A 815 25.56 7.96 -12.27
CA GLU A 815 24.45 7.08 -12.68
C GLU A 815 24.92 5.63 -12.84
N GLU A 816 26.14 5.41 -13.37
CA GLU A 816 26.71 4.06 -13.51
C GLU A 816 26.84 3.34 -12.17
N TRP A 817 27.38 4.01 -11.16
CA TRP A 817 27.53 3.42 -9.83
C TRP A 817 26.16 3.13 -9.21
N GLU A 818 25.21 4.06 -9.29
CA GLU A 818 23.85 3.85 -8.76
C GLU A 818 23.18 2.66 -9.44
N HIS A 819 23.29 2.57 -10.78
CA HIS A 819 22.74 1.47 -11.55
C HIS A 819 23.32 0.13 -11.09
N VAL A 820 24.66 0.00 -11.00
CA VAL A 820 25.34 -1.23 -10.55
C VAL A 820 24.89 -1.65 -9.14
N LYS A 821 24.75 -0.70 -8.22
CA LYS A 821 24.38 -0.98 -6.83
C LYS A 821 22.90 -1.31 -6.63
N THR A 822 22.04 -0.79 -7.51
CA THR A 822 20.59 -1.05 -7.45
C THR A 822 20.18 -2.31 -8.21
N GLN A 823 21.13 -3.00 -8.87
CA GLN A 823 20.82 -4.19 -9.65
C GLN A 823 20.16 -5.29 -8.81
N GLN A 824 19.22 -6.00 -9.43
CA GLN A 824 18.59 -7.18 -8.87
C GLN A 824 18.91 -8.41 -9.71
N THR A 825 19.34 -9.47 -9.02
CA THR A 825 19.72 -10.75 -9.63
C THR A 825 18.71 -11.84 -9.28
N LEU A 826 18.76 -12.96 -10.01
CA LEU A 826 17.91 -14.13 -9.71
C LEU A 826 18.11 -14.63 -8.27
N PHE A 827 19.33 -14.52 -7.74
CA PHE A 827 19.63 -14.92 -6.37
C PHE A 827 18.81 -14.11 -5.36
N ASP A 828 18.58 -12.82 -5.62
CA ASP A 828 17.76 -11.97 -4.76
C ASP A 828 16.31 -12.46 -4.72
N SER A 829 15.76 -12.82 -5.87
CA SER A 829 14.41 -13.38 -5.98
C SER A 829 14.28 -14.75 -5.35
N ILE A 830 15.28 -15.63 -5.52
CA ILE A 830 15.34 -16.93 -4.84
C ILE A 830 15.38 -16.72 -3.33
N ARG A 831 16.20 -15.79 -2.84
CA ARG A 831 16.31 -15.49 -1.41
C ARG A 831 14.99 -14.96 -0.86
N LEU A 832 14.34 -14.02 -1.56
CA LEU A 832 13.01 -13.51 -1.21
C LEU A 832 11.97 -14.65 -1.17
N GLY A 833 11.97 -15.51 -2.19
CA GLY A 833 11.12 -16.70 -2.24
C GLY A 833 11.36 -17.66 -1.07
N LEU A 834 12.62 -17.89 -0.68
CA LEU A 834 12.99 -18.70 0.47
C LEU A 834 12.57 -18.06 1.79
N GLN A 835 12.71 -16.74 1.95
CA GLN A 835 12.23 -15.99 3.12
C GLN A 835 10.71 -16.17 3.27
N ILE A 836 9.97 -15.98 2.18
CA ILE A 836 8.52 -16.14 2.15
C ILE A 836 8.12 -17.59 2.44
N ALA A 837 8.75 -18.57 1.77
CA ALA A 837 8.48 -19.98 2.01
C ALA A 837 8.73 -20.36 3.47
N ALA A 838 9.80 -19.86 4.08
CA ALA A 838 10.08 -20.05 5.49
C ALA A 838 8.97 -19.44 6.38
N LEU A 839 8.53 -18.21 6.11
CA LEU A 839 7.42 -17.58 6.84
C LEU A 839 6.10 -18.34 6.68
N CYS A 840 5.77 -18.79 5.46
CA CYS A 840 4.59 -19.60 5.19
C CYS A 840 4.64 -20.95 5.92
N LEU A 841 5.79 -21.63 5.91
CA LEU A 841 5.98 -22.88 6.65
C LEU A 841 5.83 -22.67 8.15
N ILE A 842 6.42 -21.60 8.70
CA ILE A 842 6.25 -21.19 10.10
C ILE A 842 4.76 -20.94 10.40
N ALA A 843 4.05 -20.21 9.55
CA ALA A 843 2.63 -19.91 9.74
C ALA A 843 1.75 -21.18 9.69
N ILE A 844 1.91 -22.02 8.65
CA ILE A 844 1.17 -23.27 8.48
C ILE A 844 1.38 -24.17 9.68
N ALA A 845 2.64 -24.39 10.04
CA ALA A 845 2.93 -25.32 11.09
C ALA A 845 2.55 -24.70 12.48
N THR A 846 2.42 -23.38 12.60
CA THR A 846 1.81 -22.70 13.78
C THR A 846 0.34 -23.04 13.87
N ILE A 847 -0.39 -22.93 12.77
CA ILE A 847 -1.80 -23.31 12.69
C ILE A 847 -1.98 -24.80 13.03
N VAL A 848 -1.11 -25.68 12.52
CA VAL A 848 -1.15 -27.12 12.85
C VAL A 848 -0.87 -27.37 14.33
N ALA A 849 0.14 -26.72 14.92
CA ALA A 849 0.45 -26.86 16.33
C ALA A 849 -0.70 -26.38 17.22
N LEU A 850 -1.33 -25.25 16.87
CA LEU A 850 -2.50 -24.71 17.57
C LEU A 850 -3.71 -25.64 17.46
N THR A 851 -4.04 -26.13 16.27
CA THR A 851 -5.20 -27.04 16.09
C THR A 851 -5.05 -28.36 16.86
N ARG A 852 -3.82 -28.84 17.07
CA ARG A 852 -3.55 -29.99 17.94
C ARG A 852 -3.77 -29.64 19.43
N ARG A 853 -3.29 -28.47 19.89
CA ARG A 853 -3.40 -28.02 21.29
C ARG A 853 -4.79 -27.50 21.70
N MET A 854 -5.58 -26.94 20.79
CA MET A 854 -6.96 -26.50 21.08
C MET A 854 -7.89 -27.64 21.51
N LYS A 855 -7.47 -28.90 21.39
CA LYS A 855 -8.18 -30.05 21.96
C LYS A 855 -8.08 -30.14 23.49
N SER A 856 -7.08 -29.51 24.11
CA SER A 856 -6.74 -29.66 25.53
C SER A 856 -6.66 -28.35 26.30
N VAL A 857 -6.81 -27.19 25.65
CA VAL A 857 -6.66 -25.87 26.26
C VAL A 857 -7.76 -24.92 25.79
N THR A 858 -8.41 -24.25 26.74
CA THR A 858 -9.34 -23.14 26.48
C THR A 858 -8.54 -21.86 26.19
N VAL A 859 -8.83 -21.20 25.06
CA VAL A 859 -8.15 -19.95 24.70
C VAL A 859 -8.80 -18.77 25.44
N GLU A 860 -8.08 -18.16 26.38
CA GLU A 860 -8.49 -16.94 27.07
C GLU A 860 -8.27 -15.69 26.21
N TRP A 861 -9.20 -15.42 25.29
CA TRP A 861 -9.11 -14.30 24.34
C TRP A 861 -9.60 -12.95 24.89
N LYS A 862 -10.32 -12.93 26.02
CA LYS A 862 -10.93 -11.71 26.57
C LYS A 862 -9.87 -10.67 27.01
N THR A 863 -8.82 -11.10 27.71
CA THR A 863 -7.74 -10.20 28.17
C THR A 863 -6.90 -9.65 27.01
N PRO A 864 -6.44 -10.48 26.04
CA PRO A 864 -5.79 -9.98 24.82
C PRO A 864 -6.65 -8.97 24.06
N LEU A 865 -7.96 -9.23 23.96
CA LEU A 865 -8.89 -8.33 23.28
C LEU A 865 -9.02 -6.99 24.03
N ALA A 866 -9.24 -7.02 25.35
CA ALA A 866 -9.37 -5.81 26.14
C ALA A 866 -8.09 -4.95 26.11
N LEU A 867 -6.92 -5.58 26.23
CA LEU A 867 -5.64 -4.88 26.21
C LEU A 867 -5.31 -4.30 24.83
N SER A 868 -5.54 -5.06 23.76
CA SER A 868 -5.35 -4.57 22.39
C SER A 868 -6.30 -3.41 22.08
N ILE A 869 -7.59 -3.50 22.43
CA ILE A 869 -8.55 -2.39 22.27
C ILE A 869 -8.10 -1.16 23.07
N ALA A 870 -7.69 -1.33 24.33
CA ALA A 870 -7.23 -0.20 25.15
C ALA A 870 -6.01 0.49 24.54
N LEU A 871 -5.01 -0.28 24.06
CA LEU A 871 -3.85 0.25 23.36
C LEU A 871 -4.24 0.90 22.02
N GLY A 872 -5.17 0.30 21.28
CA GLY A 872 -5.70 0.83 20.03
C GLY A 872 -6.41 2.16 20.19
N ILE A 873 -7.29 2.30 21.19
CA ILE A 873 -7.97 3.56 21.51
C ILE A 873 -6.95 4.63 21.89
N LEU A 874 -5.97 4.28 22.73
CA LEU A 874 -4.95 5.23 23.16
C LEU A 874 -4.06 5.66 21.98
N TRP A 875 -3.71 4.74 21.08
CA TRP A 875 -2.99 5.04 19.83
C TRP A 875 -3.83 5.94 18.92
N LEU A 876 -5.13 5.68 18.78
CA LEU A 876 -6.03 6.51 17.98
C LEU A 876 -6.09 7.94 18.53
N ILE A 877 -6.23 8.12 19.84
CA ILE A 877 -6.22 9.43 20.49
C ILE A 877 -4.90 10.17 20.19
N LEU A 878 -3.76 9.47 20.24
CA LEU A 878 -2.47 10.06 19.93
C LEU A 878 -2.34 10.49 18.48
N GLU A 879 -2.75 9.65 17.53
CA GLU A 879 -2.71 10.00 16.11
C GLU A 879 -3.61 11.20 15.84
N LEU A 880 -4.84 11.21 16.37
CA LEU A 880 -5.76 12.35 16.23
C LEU A 880 -5.20 13.64 16.87
N ALA A 881 -4.52 13.55 18.02
CA ALA A 881 -3.81 14.67 18.63
C ALA A 881 -2.59 15.16 17.80
N ASN A 882 -2.13 14.34 16.84
CA ASN A 882 -1.06 14.65 15.91
C ASN A 882 -1.58 15.22 14.56
N LEU A 883 -2.87 15.55 14.45
CA LEU A 883 -3.45 16.22 13.28
C LEU A 883 -2.65 17.46 12.81
N PRO A 884 -2.13 18.34 13.68
CA PRO A 884 -1.32 19.48 13.23
C PRO A 884 -0.08 19.08 12.40
N VAL A 885 0.53 17.94 12.69
CA VAL A 885 1.67 17.41 11.92
C VAL A 885 1.19 16.77 10.62
N ALA A 886 0.04 16.09 10.65
CA ALA A 886 -0.55 15.51 9.45
C ALA A 886 -0.86 16.56 8.38
N LEU A 887 -1.23 17.79 8.80
CA LEU A 887 -1.50 18.92 7.91
C LEU A 887 -0.31 19.31 7.03
N VAL A 888 0.93 18.91 7.37
CA VAL A 888 2.07 19.10 6.47
C VAL A 888 1.84 18.41 5.12
N ASN A 889 1.12 17.27 5.10
CA ASN A 889 0.80 16.50 3.90
C ASN A 889 -0.63 16.76 3.37
N TYR A 890 -1.30 17.82 3.83
CA TYR A 890 -2.63 18.20 3.33
C TYR A 890 -2.56 18.63 1.86
N ASN A 891 -3.33 17.99 0.97
CA ASN A 891 -3.45 18.43 -0.41
C ASN A 891 -4.43 19.61 -0.50
N THR A 892 -3.94 20.80 -0.85
CA THR A 892 -4.76 22.01 -0.90
C THR A 892 -5.84 21.97 -1.98
N SER A 893 -5.80 21.07 -2.98
CA SER A 893 -6.94 20.89 -3.89
C SER A 893 -8.18 20.32 -3.19
N TRP A 894 -8.03 19.70 -2.01
CA TRP A 894 -9.15 19.16 -1.24
C TRP A 894 -9.68 20.21 -0.26
N GLY A 895 -10.98 20.23 0.00
CA GLY A 895 -11.51 21.03 1.11
C GLY A 895 -10.94 20.53 2.44
N LEU A 896 -10.45 21.43 3.29
CA LEU A 896 -9.77 21.07 4.55
C LEU A 896 -10.58 20.09 5.41
N ASN A 897 -11.89 20.32 5.57
CA ASN A 897 -12.75 19.45 6.38
C ASN A 897 -12.91 18.04 5.77
N VAL A 898 -13.00 17.95 4.44
CA VAL A 898 -13.08 16.67 3.71
C VAL A 898 -11.78 15.90 3.89
N TRP A 899 -10.65 16.58 3.75
CA TRP A 899 -9.35 15.96 3.96
C TRP A 899 -9.14 15.53 5.41
N ILE A 900 -9.51 16.33 6.42
CA ILE A 900 -9.42 15.96 7.84
C ILE A 900 -10.28 14.71 8.11
N LEU A 901 -11.49 14.64 7.55
CA LEU A 901 -12.35 13.48 7.68
C LEU A 901 -11.70 12.26 7.02
N PHE A 902 -11.25 12.37 5.77
CA PHE A 902 -10.56 11.31 5.05
C PHE A 902 -9.33 10.80 5.80
N TRP A 903 -8.46 11.70 6.23
CA TRP A 903 -7.26 11.36 7.01
C TRP A 903 -7.63 10.69 8.34
N SER A 904 -8.67 11.16 9.02
CA SER A 904 -9.17 10.56 10.27
C SER A 904 -9.69 9.14 10.06
N LEU A 905 -10.39 8.90 8.94
CA LEU A 905 -10.88 7.58 8.53
C LEU A 905 -9.73 6.62 8.19
N VAL A 906 -8.76 7.08 7.39
CA VAL A 906 -7.55 6.29 7.05
C VAL A 906 -6.73 5.98 8.31
N THR A 907 -6.63 6.94 9.24
CA THR A 907 -5.96 6.77 10.53
C THR A 907 -6.69 5.74 11.40
N LEU A 908 -8.01 5.84 11.51
CA LEU A 908 -8.84 4.85 12.21
C LEU A 908 -8.60 3.45 11.63
N LEU A 909 -8.58 3.34 10.30
CA LEU A 909 -8.33 2.07 9.62
C LEU A 909 -6.93 1.51 9.95
N ARG A 910 -5.88 2.34 9.86
CA ARG A 910 -4.51 1.94 10.21
C ARG A 910 -4.42 1.45 11.65
N VAL A 911 -5.01 2.18 12.60
CA VAL A 911 -5.01 1.82 14.02
C VAL A 911 -5.81 0.55 14.28
N LEU A 912 -6.94 0.37 13.59
CA LEU A 912 -7.73 -0.86 13.65
C LEU A 912 -6.91 -2.07 13.20
N LEU A 913 -6.18 -1.96 12.07
CA LEU A 913 -5.28 -3.01 11.59
C LEU A 913 -4.16 -3.35 12.58
N ILE A 914 -3.49 -2.36 13.16
CA ILE A 914 -2.46 -2.56 14.18
C ILE A 914 -3.05 -3.25 15.43
N THR A 915 -4.23 -2.81 15.87
CA THR A 915 -4.94 -3.36 17.02
C THR A 915 -5.29 -4.84 16.80
N ILE A 916 -5.75 -5.20 15.59
CA ILE A 916 -6.02 -6.59 15.21
C ILE A 916 -4.74 -7.41 15.22
N MET A 917 -3.65 -6.90 14.65
CA MET A 917 -2.37 -7.62 14.66
C MET A 917 -1.90 -7.89 16.09
N LEU A 918 -1.96 -6.88 16.97
CA LEU A 918 -1.64 -7.04 18.40
C LEU A 918 -2.55 -8.07 19.06
N PHE A 919 -3.86 -8.02 18.81
CA PHE A 919 -4.83 -8.99 19.32
C PHE A 919 -4.50 -10.42 18.87
N LEU A 920 -4.25 -10.62 17.57
CA LEU A 920 -3.92 -11.92 16.99
C LEU A 920 -2.63 -12.48 17.58
N VAL A 921 -1.59 -11.64 17.68
CA VAL A 921 -0.28 -12.03 18.22
C VAL A 921 -0.37 -12.36 19.72
N MET A 922 -1.08 -11.56 20.51
CA MET A 922 -1.28 -11.85 21.94
C MET A 922 -2.10 -13.12 22.15
N THR A 923 -3.19 -13.30 21.39
CA THR A 923 -4.04 -14.48 21.48
C THR A 923 -3.28 -15.74 21.06
N LEU A 924 -2.43 -15.62 20.04
CA LEU A 924 -1.52 -16.67 19.61
C LEU A 924 -0.57 -17.09 20.73
N VAL A 925 0.11 -16.12 21.37
CA VAL A 925 1.01 -16.39 22.50
C VAL A 925 0.25 -17.01 23.67
N ALA A 926 -0.93 -16.49 24.02
CA ALA A 926 -1.76 -17.04 25.09
C ALA A 926 -2.21 -18.49 24.81
N SER A 927 -2.39 -18.84 23.53
CA SER A 927 -2.71 -20.20 23.09
C SER A 927 -1.48 -21.13 23.14
N ILE A 928 -0.29 -20.61 22.85
CA ILE A 928 0.96 -21.37 22.86
C ILE A 928 1.46 -21.61 24.31
N TYR A 929 1.30 -20.61 25.18
CA TYR A 929 1.72 -20.61 26.59
C TYR A 929 0.51 -20.42 27.51
N PRO A 930 -0.23 -21.50 27.83
CA PRO A 930 -1.40 -21.42 28.72
C PRO A 930 -0.99 -20.90 30.10
N GLY A 931 -1.82 -20.04 30.69
CA GLY A 931 -1.52 -19.45 32.00
C GLY A 931 -0.44 -18.35 31.99
N CYS A 932 0.06 -17.90 30.83
CA CYS A 932 0.98 -16.76 30.79
C CYS A 932 0.41 -15.52 31.49
N GLN A 933 -0.90 -15.30 31.43
CA GLN A 933 -1.59 -14.19 32.09
C GLN A 933 -1.61 -14.32 33.62
N THR A 934 -1.60 -15.54 34.16
CA THR A 934 -1.62 -15.77 35.62
C THR A 934 -0.28 -15.46 36.26
N THR A 935 0.82 -15.51 35.50
CA THR A 935 2.17 -15.15 35.99
C THR A 935 2.29 -13.68 36.42
N LEU A 936 1.42 -12.80 35.90
CA LEU A 936 1.35 -11.38 36.24
C LEU A 936 0.30 -11.08 37.34
N ARG A 937 -0.40 -12.10 37.87
CA ARG A 937 -1.32 -11.91 39.02
C ARG A 937 -0.56 -11.43 40.26
N ARG A 938 -1.27 -10.67 41.10
CA ARG A 938 -0.76 -10.04 42.32
C ARG A 938 0.02 -11.01 43.22
N ASP A 939 -0.43 -12.25 43.33
CA ASP A 939 0.17 -13.26 44.22
C ASP A 939 1.42 -13.93 43.65
N CYS A 940 1.62 -13.89 42.33
CA CYS A 940 2.72 -14.57 41.63
C CYS A 940 3.81 -13.60 41.14
N ARG A 941 3.46 -12.33 40.97
CA ARG A 941 4.30 -11.28 40.38
C ARG A 941 5.70 -11.22 41.00
N TYR A 942 5.79 -11.15 42.34
CA TYR A 942 7.06 -11.02 43.05
C TYR A 942 7.97 -12.24 42.83
N HIS A 943 7.40 -13.45 42.87
CA HIS A 943 8.15 -14.71 42.74
C HIS A 943 8.84 -14.86 41.38
N PHE A 944 8.14 -14.53 40.28
CA PHE A 944 8.72 -14.58 38.94
C PHE A 944 9.61 -13.36 38.63
N SER A 945 9.26 -12.18 39.16
CA SER A 945 9.95 -10.93 38.83
C SER A 945 11.33 -10.80 39.46
N ARG A 946 11.58 -11.45 40.61
CA ARG A 946 12.87 -11.41 41.31
C ARG A 946 14.05 -11.84 40.43
N ASP A 947 13.89 -12.88 39.63
CA ASP A 947 14.94 -13.33 38.70
C ASP A 947 14.72 -12.80 37.27
N ALA A 948 13.46 -12.51 36.89
CA ALA A 948 13.13 -11.98 35.55
C ALA A 948 13.70 -10.58 35.30
N VAL A 949 13.66 -9.68 36.29
CA VAL A 949 14.15 -8.30 36.11
C VAL A 949 15.67 -8.25 35.89
N PRO A 950 16.51 -8.87 36.75
CA PRO A 950 17.96 -8.94 36.49
C PRO A 950 18.30 -9.64 35.18
N ALA A 951 17.57 -10.72 34.83
CA ALA A 951 17.75 -11.39 33.54
C ALA A 951 17.44 -10.47 32.37
N ALA A 952 16.33 -9.71 32.43
CA ALA A 952 15.94 -8.79 31.38
C ALA A 952 16.91 -7.62 31.20
N ILE A 953 17.47 -7.10 32.29
CA ILE A 953 18.54 -6.09 32.26
C ILE A 953 19.80 -6.67 31.60
N LEU A 954 20.25 -7.86 32.02
CA LEU A 954 21.41 -8.53 31.42
C LEU A 954 21.21 -8.74 29.91
N VAL A 955 20.04 -9.25 29.49
CA VAL A 955 19.73 -9.48 28.07
C VAL A 955 19.79 -8.18 27.29
N SER A 956 19.19 -7.11 27.81
CA SER A 956 19.18 -5.80 27.16
C SER A 956 20.59 -5.23 27.02
N ILE A 957 21.38 -5.21 28.09
CA ILE A 957 22.78 -4.75 28.08
C ILE A 957 23.63 -5.60 27.12
N GLY A 958 23.43 -6.92 27.09
CA GLY A 958 24.12 -7.81 26.18
C GLY A 958 23.80 -7.52 24.71
N ILE A 959 22.53 -7.21 24.38
CA ILE A 959 22.16 -6.78 23.02
C ILE A 959 22.87 -5.47 22.66
N TYR A 960 22.89 -4.48 23.56
CA TYR A 960 23.61 -3.22 23.36
C TYR A 960 25.10 -3.42 23.13
N ALA A 961 25.76 -4.19 23.98
CA ALA A 961 27.19 -4.44 23.89
C ALA A 961 27.56 -5.17 22.60
N ILE A 962 26.77 -6.16 22.21
CA ILE A 962 26.97 -6.87 20.94
C ILE A 962 26.73 -5.93 19.77
N TRP A 963 25.67 -5.13 19.76
CA TRP A 963 25.44 -4.13 18.72
C TRP A 963 26.57 -3.12 18.61
N HIS A 964 27.07 -2.62 19.73
CA HIS A 964 28.19 -1.71 19.79
C HIS A 964 29.46 -2.34 19.20
N LEU A 965 29.76 -3.59 19.59
CA LEU A 965 30.89 -4.35 19.04
C LEU A 965 30.71 -4.64 17.53
N CYS A 966 29.49 -4.93 17.09
CA CYS A 966 29.17 -5.14 15.68
C CYS A 966 29.31 -3.85 14.86
N GLY A 967 28.90 -2.70 15.41
CA GLY A 967 29.13 -1.39 14.81
C GLY A 967 30.62 -1.10 14.68
N TRP A 968 31.40 -1.42 15.71
CA TRP A 968 32.85 -1.29 15.68
C TRP A 968 33.47 -2.17 14.58
N LEU A 969 33.05 -3.43 14.47
CA LEU A 969 33.48 -4.33 13.39
C LEU A 969 33.07 -3.80 12.01
N ALA A 970 31.87 -3.26 11.88
CA ALA A 970 31.38 -2.69 10.62
C ALA A 970 32.22 -1.49 10.18
N ILE A 971 32.50 -0.52 11.06
CA ILE A 971 33.30 0.65 10.69
C ILE A 971 34.71 0.27 10.22
N HIS A 972 35.35 -0.72 10.88
CA HIS A 972 36.73 -1.10 10.57
C HIS A 972 36.86 -2.02 9.35
N TYR A 973 35.89 -2.91 9.14
CA TYR A 973 36.00 -3.94 8.09
C TYR A 973 35.02 -3.76 6.93
N ALA A 974 33.94 -3.00 7.11
CA ALA A 974 32.85 -2.83 6.15
C ALA A 974 32.11 -1.48 6.34
N PRO A 975 32.76 -0.31 6.18
CA PRO A 975 32.14 0.97 6.48
C PRO A 975 30.89 1.26 5.63
N ALA A 976 30.85 0.77 4.38
CA ALA A 976 29.74 0.97 3.44
C ALA A 976 28.39 0.39 3.91
N ILE A 977 28.37 -0.53 4.89
CA ILE A 977 27.12 -1.11 5.43
C ILE A 977 26.62 -0.38 6.69
N VAL A 978 27.39 0.58 7.20
CA VAL A 978 27.06 1.35 8.40
C VAL A 978 25.93 2.31 8.06
N ARG A 979 24.91 2.34 8.93
CA ARG A 979 23.75 3.21 8.76
C ARG A 979 23.87 4.46 9.64
N PRO A 980 23.23 5.57 9.25
CA PRO A 980 23.17 6.75 10.10
C PRO A 980 22.55 6.44 11.47
N ASP A 981 23.20 6.93 12.53
CA ASP A 981 22.70 6.78 13.90
C ASP A 981 21.73 7.89 14.30
N PHE A 982 21.71 9.01 13.58
CA PHE A 982 20.88 10.19 13.82
C PHE A 982 19.39 10.02 13.47
N GLN A 983 18.85 8.81 13.56
CA GLN A 983 17.44 8.54 13.28
C GLN A 983 16.56 9.51 14.05
N ILE A 984 15.81 10.36 13.32
CA ILE A 984 14.89 11.32 13.91
C ILE A 984 13.94 10.57 14.85
N PRO A 985 14.00 10.79 16.17
CA PRO A 985 13.13 10.07 17.07
C PRO A 985 11.71 10.49 16.76
N GLN A 986 10.88 9.55 16.29
CA GLN A 986 9.51 9.85 15.85
C GLN A 986 8.73 10.64 16.91
N SER A 987 8.99 10.39 18.20
CA SER A 987 8.42 11.10 19.34
C SER A 987 8.63 12.63 19.30
N VAL A 988 9.73 13.14 18.73
CA VAL A 988 9.99 14.58 18.58
C VAL A 988 8.93 15.27 17.73
N ASN A 989 8.39 14.55 16.74
CA ASN A 989 7.33 15.06 15.89
C ASN A 989 5.95 15.02 16.57
N TYR A 990 5.68 14.13 17.53
CA TYR A 990 4.36 14.03 18.16
C TYR A 990 4.09 15.16 19.17
N THR A 991 2.87 15.69 19.16
CA THR A 991 2.40 16.69 20.14
C THR A 991 2.54 16.18 21.58
N LEU A 992 2.19 14.91 21.83
CA LEU A 992 2.26 14.25 23.14
C LEU A 992 3.43 13.25 23.17
N SER A 993 4.65 13.77 22.98
CA SER A 993 5.90 12.97 22.87
C SER A 993 6.11 11.91 23.97
N PRO A 994 5.96 12.21 25.29
CA PRO A 994 6.15 11.18 26.34
C PRO A 994 5.12 10.05 26.25
N ILE A 995 3.87 10.37 25.94
CA ILE A 995 2.78 9.38 25.87
C ILE A 995 2.99 8.49 24.65
N TYR A 996 3.32 9.08 23.49
CA TYR A 996 3.68 8.32 22.29
C TYR A 996 4.83 7.35 22.58
N ALA A 997 5.91 7.85 23.19
CA ALA A 997 7.06 7.01 23.53
C ALA A 997 6.66 5.83 24.42
N ILE A 998 5.86 6.04 25.47
CA ILE A 998 5.40 4.97 26.38
C ILE A 998 4.55 3.93 25.64
N ILE A 999 3.56 4.33 24.84
CA ILE A 999 2.72 3.36 24.10
C ILE A 999 3.55 2.59 23.08
N SER A 1000 4.47 3.28 22.42
CA SER A 1000 5.37 2.68 21.44
C SER A 1000 6.28 1.64 22.09
N ILE A 1001 6.82 1.92 23.29
CA ILE A 1001 7.57 0.97 24.12
C ILE A 1001 6.72 -0.26 24.46
N ILE A 1002 5.49 -0.06 24.96
CA ILE A 1002 4.60 -1.16 25.34
C ILE A 1002 4.28 -2.04 24.12
N SER A 1003 3.87 -1.42 23.02
CA SER A 1003 3.43 -2.10 21.80
C SER A 1003 4.58 -2.88 21.16
N ARG A 1004 5.76 -2.26 21.01
CA ARG A 1004 6.97 -2.94 20.50
C ARG A 1004 7.48 -4.01 21.44
N GLY A 1005 7.46 -3.76 22.75
CA GLY A 1005 7.86 -4.73 23.76
C GLY A 1005 7.02 -5.99 23.73
N ILE A 1006 5.69 -5.85 23.61
CA ILE A 1006 4.76 -6.97 23.39
C ILE A 1006 5.07 -7.69 22.07
N ALA A 1007 5.23 -6.95 20.98
CA ALA A 1007 5.49 -7.54 19.66
C ALA A 1007 6.80 -8.35 19.66
N TYR A 1008 7.90 -7.81 20.19
CA TYR A 1008 9.18 -8.49 20.30
C TYR A 1008 9.11 -9.72 21.20
N ALA A 1009 8.47 -9.61 22.37
CA ALA A 1009 8.28 -10.74 23.27
C ALA A 1009 7.44 -11.85 22.63
N ALA A 1010 6.41 -11.48 21.87
CA ALA A 1010 5.55 -12.42 21.19
C ALA A 1010 6.25 -13.13 20.03
N VAL A 1011 6.96 -12.39 19.18
CA VAL A 1011 7.77 -12.97 18.09
C VAL A 1011 8.82 -13.93 18.65
N LEU A 1012 9.55 -13.52 19.69
CA LEU A 1012 10.54 -14.37 20.34
C LEU A 1012 9.89 -15.62 20.97
N GLY A 1013 8.74 -15.46 21.65
CA GLY A 1013 7.98 -16.58 22.22
C GLY A 1013 7.49 -17.57 21.17
N ILE A 1014 7.01 -17.07 20.03
CA ILE A 1014 6.62 -17.91 18.89
C ILE A 1014 7.86 -18.66 18.37
N ILE A 1015 8.96 -17.98 18.07
CA ILE A 1015 10.21 -18.61 17.57
C ILE A 1015 10.71 -19.70 18.54
N ILE A 1016 10.69 -19.45 19.84
CA ILE A 1016 11.11 -20.44 20.85
C ILE A 1016 10.18 -21.66 20.84
N PHE A 1017 8.87 -21.44 20.74
CA PHE A 1017 7.93 -22.53 20.60
C PHE A 1017 8.19 -23.35 19.33
N TRP A 1018 8.47 -22.70 18.20
CA TRP A 1018 8.85 -23.36 16.94
C TRP A 1018 10.06 -24.28 17.13
N ILE A 1019 11.15 -23.71 17.62
CA ILE A 1019 12.41 -24.41 17.83
C ILE A 1019 12.23 -25.60 18.78
N ARG A 1020 11.48 -25.44 19.87
CA ARG A 1020 11.28 -26.50 20.86
C ARG A 1020 10.27 -27.56 20.43
N SER A 1021 9.23 -27.20 19.67
CA SER A 1021 8.12 -28.11 19.34
C SER A 1021 8.32 -28.88 18.04
N LEU A 1022 9.09 -28.37 17.08
CA LEU A 1022 9.30 -29.05 15.79
C LEU A 1022 10.69 -29.67 15.63
N LEU A 1023 11.70 -29.17 16.35
CA LEU A 1023 13.07 -29.66 16.23
C LEU A 1023 13.49 -30.30 17.56
N SER A 1024 13.41 -31.62 17.65
CA SER A 1024 13.73 -32.36 18.88
C SER A 1024 15.24 -32.50 19.15
N ARG A 1025 16.09 -32.36 18.13
CA ARG A 1025 17.56 -32.47 18.25
C ARG A 1025 18.23 -31.11 18.21
N THR A 1026 19.18 -30.87 19.13
CA THR A 1026 19.92 -29.60 19.27
C THR A 1026 20.73 -29.22 18.03
N TRP A 1027 21.30 -30.18 17.29
CA TRP A 1027 22.04 -29.87 16.06
C TRP A 1027 21.12 -29.39 14.93
N LEU A 1028 19.89 -29.93 14.81
CA LEU A 1028 18.89 -29.46 13.84
C LEU A 1028 18.41 -28.04 14.17
N GLN A 1029 18.30 -27.73 15.46
CA GLN A 1029 17.97 -26.40 15.95
C GLN A 1029 19.03 -25.36 15.55
N VAL A 1030 20.31 -25.68 15.75
CA VAL A 1030 21.44 -24.83 15.34
C VAL A 1030 21.49 -24.68 13.82
N LEU A 1031 21.38 -25.78 13.08
CA LEU A 1031 21.39 -25.78 11.62
C LEU A 1031 20.25 -24.94 11.04
N THR A 1032 19.02 -25.12 11.54
CA THR A 1032 17.85 -24.36 11.07
C THR A 1032 18.00 -22.88 11.39
N SER A 1033 18.55 -22.52 12.56
CA SER A 1033 18.79 -21.12 12.93
C SER A 1033 19.86 -20.48 12.06
N ALA A 1034 20.93 -21.20 11.72
CA ALA A 1034 21.98 -20.73 10.81
C ALA A 1034 21.44 -20.55 9.38
N VAL A 1035 20.62 -21.48 8.90
CA VAL A 1035 19.97 -21.39 7.58
C VAL A 1035 18.98 -20.23 7.52
N LEU A 1036 18.11 -20.08 8.53
CA LEU A 1036 17.20 -18.93 8.60
C LEU A 1036 17.97 -17.61 8.69
N LEU A 1037 19.05 -17.55 9.47
CA LEU A 1037 19.89 -16.36 9.50
C LEU A 1037 20.46 -16.03 8.12
N ALA A 1038 21.04 -17.00 7.41
CA ALA A 1038 21.56 -16.81 6.06
C ALA A 1038 20.47 -16.30 5.09
N ILE A 1039 19.24 -16.82 5.22
CA ILE A 1039 18.10 -16.43 4.38
C ILE A 1039 17.62 -15.01 4.70
N PHE A 1040 17.60 -14.58 5.96
CA PHE A 1040 17.00 -13.31 6.42
C PHE A 1040 17.97 -12.12 6.58
N ILE A 1041 19.27 -12.27 6.28
CA ILE A 1041 20.24 -11.16 6.32
C ILE A 1041 19.86 -10.05 5.33
N PRO A 1042 19.91 -8.75 5.68
CA PRO A 1042 19.59 -7.66 4.75
C PRO A 1042 20.42 -7.65 3.45
N LYS A 1043 19.84 -7.26 2.31
CA LYS A 1043 20.54 -7.08 1.01
C LYS A 1043 21.26 -5.73 0.97
N SER A 1044 22.23 -5.55 1.87
CA SER A 1044 23.01 -4.32 1.97
C SER A 1044 24.49 -4.62 1.94
N TYR A 1045 24.93 -5.59 1.13
CA TYR A 1045 26.32 -5.96 0.99
C TYR A 1045 26.63 -6.26 -0.47
N ASP A 1046 27.83 -5.92 -0.92
CA ASP A 1046 28.27 -6.15 -2.30
C ASP A 1046 29.45 -7.12 -2.37
N ASN A 1047 30.16 -7.30 -1.26
CA ASN A 1047 31.31 -8.21 -1.18
C ASN A 1047 31.19 -9.17 0.00
N ILE A 1048 32.01 -10.23 -0.03
CA ILE A 1048 31.99 -11.29 0.98
C ILE A 1048 32.34 -10.76 2.38
N ARG A 1049 33.16 -9.71 2.47
CA ARG A 1049 33.55 -9.12 3.75
C ARG A 1049 32.39 -8.39 4.41
N GLU A 1050 31.64 -7.59 3.67
CA GLU A 1050 30.40 -6.97 4.12
C GLU A 1050 29.35 -8.02 4.52
N PHE A 1051 29.20 -9.07 3.71
CA PHE A 1051 28.33 -10.19 4.04
C PHE A 1051 28.75 -10.86 5.36
N LEU A 1052 30.03 -11.17 5.53
CA LEU A 1052 30.55 -11.80 6.73
C LEU A 1052 30.35 -10.91 7.95
N VAL A 1053 30.57 -9.61 7.85
CA VAL A 1053 30.30 -8.68 8.97
C VAL A 1053 28.82 -8.65 9.32
N LEU A 1054 27.91 -8.55 8.33
CA LEU A 1054 26.45 -8.60 8.59
C LEU A 1054 26.01 -9.95 9.17
N TYR A 1055 26.55 -11.05 8.62
CA TYR A 1055 26.25 -12.41 9.07
C TYR A 1055 26.73 -12.62 10.50
N LEU A 1056 27.99 -12.29 10.81
CA LEU A 1056 28.57 -12.41 12.14
C LEU A 1056 27.84 -11.52 13.14
N SER A 1057 27.48 -10.30 12.75
CA SER A 1057 26.74 -9.37 13.60
C SER A 1057 25.37 -9.93 13.98
N SER A 1058 24.64 -10.44 12.99
CA SER A 1058 23.33 -11.04 13.19
C SER A 1058 23.43 -12.36 13.97
N ALA A 1059 24.45 -13.18 13.67
CA ALA A 1059 24.73 -14.44 14.36
C ALA A 1059 25.07 -14.21 15.84
N ALA A 1060 25.84 -13.17 16.16
CA ALA A 1060 26.21 -12.83 17.53
C ALA A 1060 24.97 -12.48 18.36
N ILE A 1061 24.04 -11.70 17.81
CA ILE A 1061 22.77 -11.36 18.48
C ILE A 1061 21.92 -12.61 18.68
N ILE A 1062 21.76 -13.46 17.66
CA ILE A 1062 20.98 -14.70 17.78
C ILE A 1062 21.61 -15.64 18.79
N ALA A 1063 22.93 -15.81 18.77
CA ALA A 1063 23.67 -16.62 19.72
C ALA A 1063 23.49 -16.10 21.15
N TRP A 1064 23.53 -14.78 21.35
CA TRP A 1064 23.26 -14.19 22.65
C TRP A 1064 21.83 -14.43 23.10
N LEU A 1065 20.83 -14.20 22.24
CA LEU A 1065 19.43 -14.51 22.55
C LEU A 1065 19.25 -16.00 22.89
N TRP A 1066 19.94 -16.89 22.18
CA TRP A 1066 19.93 -18.33 22.44
C TRP A 1066 20.48 -18.67 23.84
N VAL A 1067 21.66 -18.14 24.17
CA VAL A 1067 22.29 -18.31 25.48
C VAL A 1067 21.41 -17.69 26.57
N ALA A 1068 20.83 -16.51 26.33
CA ALA A 1068 19.90 -15.85 27.22
C ALA A 1068 18.68 -16.72 27.52
N VAL A 1069 18.08 -17.33 26.50
CA VAL A 1069 16.92 -18.22 26.62
C VAL A 1069 17.24 -19.47 27.44
N ILE A 1070 18.38 -20.12 27.21
CA ILE A 1070 18.75 -21.37 27.88
C ILE A 1070 19.23 -21.13 29.32
N CYS A 1071 20.07 -20.11 29.51
CA CYS A 1071 20.76 -19.89 30.78
C CYS A 1071 19.92 -19.07 31.77
N PHE A 1072 19.23 -18.02 31.28
CA PHE A 1072 18.61 -17.00 32.13
C PHE A 1072 17.08 -16.97 32.02
N LEU A 1073 16.48 -16.80 30.84
CA LEU A 1073 15.02 -16.63 30.68
C LEU A 1073 14.23 -17.93 30.92
N ARG A 1074 14.72 -19.06 30.42
CA ARG A 1074 14.18 -20.42 30.67
C ARG A 1074 12.66 -20.49 30.49
N ASN A 1075 11.96 -20.93 31.53
CA ASN A 1075 10.50 -21.06 31.58
C ASN A 1075 9.85 -19.87 32.33
N ASN A 1076 10.60 -18.81 32.63
CA ASN A 1076 10.09 -17.60 33.26
C ASN A 1076 9.43 -16.69 32.20
N ILE A 1077 8.14 -16.88 31.95
CA ILE A 1077 7.38 -16.20 30.89
C ILE A 1077 7.44 -14.65 31.03
N PRO A 1078 7.27 -14.05 32.23
CA PRO A 1078 7.43 -12.60 32.41
C PRO A 1078 8.78 -12.05 31.94
N ALA A 1079 9.87 -12.82 32.06
CA ALA A 1079 11.20 -12.35 31.69
C ALA A 1079 11.30 -11.96 30.21
N TYR A 1080 10.58 -12.65 29.32
CA TYR A 1080 10.53 -12.32 27.89
C TYR A 1080 9.87 -10.98 27.61
N LEU A 1081 8.75 -10.70 28.29
CA LEU A 1081 8.06 -9.41 28.19
C LEU A 1081 8.92 -8.29 28.77
N TYR A 1082 9.57 -8.52 29.90
CA TYR A 1082 10.45 -7.53 30.53
C TYR A 1082 11.68 -7.23 29.66
N CYS A 1083 12.27 -8.22 28.99
CA CYS A 1083 13.33 -7.98 27.99
C CYS A 1083 12.85 -7.01 26.92
N GLY A 1084 11.69 -7.27 26.30
CA GLY A 1084 11.14 -6.43 25.25
C GLY A 1084 10.90 -4.99 25.71
N ILE A 1085 10.30 -4.81 26.90
CA ILE A 1085 9.99 -3.49 27.46
C ILE A 1085 11.26 -2.75 27.89
N ILE A 1086 12.17 -3.38 28.64
CA ILE A 1086 13.40 -2.72 29.14
C ILE A 1086 14.30 -2.33 27.96
N PHE A 1087 14.45 -3.21 26.97
CA PHE A 1087 15.24 -2.94 25.78
C PHE A 1087 14.67 -1.77 24.96
N THR A 1088 13.37 -1.79 24.67
CA THR A 1088 12.72 -0.71 23.91
C THR A 1088 12.69 0.60 24.68
N ALA A 1089 12.51 0.56 26.00
CA ALA A 1089 12.60 1.74 26.86
C ALA A 1089 14.01 2.33 26.84
N ALA A 1090 15.05 1.50 27.03
CA ALA A 1090 16.44 1.94 26.95
C ALA A 1090 16.74 2.59 25.58
N ARG A 1091 16.28 1.98 24.47
CA ARG A 1091 16.55 2.51 23.12
C ARG A 1091 15.82 3.80 22.84
N THR A 1092 14.56 3.88 23.26
CA THR A 1092 13.76 5.10 23.11
C THR A 1092 14.35 6.22 23.96
N SER A 1093 14.80 5.93 25.19
CA SER A 1093 15.47 6.90 26.06
C SER A 1093 16.82 7.35 25.50
N GLU A 1094 17.64 6.44 24.97
CA GLU A 1094 18.91 6.80 24.32
C GLU A 1094 18.68 7.79 23.16
N ASN A 1095 17.75 7.47 22.24
CA ASN A 1095 17.44 8.32 21.10
C ASN A 1095 16.87 9.69 21.54
N LEU A 1096 16.04 9.71 22.58
CA LEU A 1096 15.51 10.95 23.15
C LEU A 1096 16.60 11.79 23.83
N VAL A 1097 17.55 11.18 24.53
CA VAL A 1097 18.69 11.90 25.12
C VAL A 1097 19.60 12.46 24.02
N GLN A 1098 19.90 11.65 22.99
CA GLN A 1098 20.71 12.07 21.83
C GLN A 1098 20.08 13.24 21.07
N SER A 1099 18.74 13.35 21.04
CA SER A 1099 18.09 14.47 20.38
C SER A 1099 18.31 15.84 21.05
N GLY A 1100 18.82 15.90 22.29
CA GLY A 1100 19.24 17.15 22.93
C GLY A 1100 18.13 18.16 23.32
N THR A 1101 16.87 17.90 22.97
CA THR A 1101 15.78 18.86 23.24
C THR A 1101 15.34 18.82 24.72
N PRO A 1102 14.96 19.95 25.35
CA PRO A 1102 14.42 19.93 26.72
C PRO A 1102 13.21 18.99 26.87
N LYS A 1103 12.32 18.95 25.86
CA LYS A 1103 11.13 18.09 25.86
C LYS A 1103 11.48 16.61 25.74
N SER A 1104 12.49 16.25 24.96
CA SER A 1104 12.95 14.88 24.80
C SER A 1104 13.69 14.39 26.04
N LEU A 1105 14.48 15.24 26.69
CA LEU A 1105 15.10 14.94 27.99
C LEU A 1105 14.04 14.68 29.06
N VAL A 1106 13.02 15.53 29.17
CA VAL A 1106 11.87 15.30 30.07
C VAL A 1106 11.15 14.00 29.72
N SER A 1107 10.97 13.71 28.43
CA SER A 1107 10.35 12.45 27.97
C SER A 1107 11.20 11.23 28.34
N ALA A 1108 12.52 11.29 28.17
CA ALA A 1108 13.46 10.24 28.56
C ALA A 1108 13.43 10.03 30.08
N LEU A 1109 13.46 11.10 30.87
CA LEU A 1109 13.35 11.04 32.33
C LEU A 1109 12.01 10.45 32.78
N ALA A 1110 10.90 10.81 32.11
CA ALA A 1110 9.59 10.26 32.39
C ALA A 1110 9.55 8.74 32.11
N ILE A 1111 10.11 8.30 30.97
CA ILE A 1111 10.22 6.88 30.63
C ILE A 1111 11.05 6.14 31.69
N LEU A 1112 12.23 6.65 32.04
CA LEU A 1112 13.10 6.05 33.05
C LEU A 1112 12.43 6.00 34.43
N THR A 1113 11.66 7.03 34.79
CA THR A 1113 10.90 7.07 36.04
C THR A 1113 9.78 6.03 36.05
N VAL A 1114 9.00 5.93 34.97
CA VAL A 1114 7.93 4.92 34.82
C VAL A 1114 8.47 3.50 34.86
N VAL A 1115 9.58 3.24 34.15
CA VAL A 1115 10.26 1.94 34.17
C VAL A 1115 10.81 1.61 35.56
N THR A 1116 11.41 2.58 36.25
CA THR A 1116 11.89 2.41 37.63
C THR A 1116 10.74 2.10 38.60
N ILE A 1117 9.63 2.85 38.53
CA ILE A 1117 8.43 2.59 39.33
C ILE A 1117 7.88 1.20 39.05
N LEU A 1118 7.82 0.79 37.78
CA LEU A 1118 7.38 -0.54 37.38
C LEU A 1118 8.31 -1.61 37.96
N ILE A 1119 9.62 -1.45 37.89
CA ILE A 1119 10.60 -2.39 38.47
C ILE A 1119 10.43 -2.49 39.98
N ILE A 1120 10.28 -1.37 40.69
CA ILE A 1120 10.04 -1.36 42.14
C ILE A 1120 8.74 -2.10 42.46
N TRP A 1121 7.65 -1.80 41.74
CA TRP A 1121 6.38 -2.48 41.91
C TRP A 1121 6.48 -3.99 41.67
N LEU A 1122 7.19 -4.42 40.63
CA LEU A 1122 7.44 -5.82 40.33
C LEU A 1122 8.25 -6.54 41.43
N LEU A 1123 9.20 -5.85 42.06
CA LEU A 1123 10.12 -6.39 43.07
C LEU A 1123 9.65 -6.21 44.52
N THR A 1124 8.52 -5.55 44.75
CA THR A 1124 7.93 -5.39 46.09
C THR A 1124 6.95 -6.52 46.44
N GLU A 1125 7.16 -7.12 47.60
CA GLU A 1125 6.37 -8.24 48.15
C GLU A 1125 5.03 -7.78 48.78
N LYS A 1126 4.88 -6.49 49.10
CA LYS A 1126 3.70 -5.96 49.80
C LYS A 1126 2.44 -6.09 48.96
N LYS A 1127 1.41 -6.73 49.54
CA LYS A 1127 0.09 -6.90 48.92
C LYS A 1127 -0.52 -5.55 48.53
N GLU A 1128 -0.45 -4.50 49.35
CA GLU A 1128 -1.03 -3.17 49.06
C GLU A 1128 0.04 -2.10 48.91
N ILE A 1129 0.10 -1.45 47.75
CA ILE A 1129 0.86 -0.22 47.54
C ILE A 1129 -0.14 0.84 47.12
N ASN A 1130 -0.42 1.77 48.03
CA ASN A 1130 -1.10 3.01 47.68
C ASN A 1130 -0.06 3.98 47.13
N ILE A 1131 0.11 3.97 45.80
CA ILE A 1131 1.10 4.77 45.08
C ILE A 1131 0.90 6.28 45.37
N GLY A 1132 -0.34 6.72 45.58
CA GLY A 1132 -0.65 8.10 45.93
C GLY A 1132 -0.05 8.54 47.27
N ASP A 1133 -0.04 7.65 48.26
CA ASP A 1133 0.55 7.91 49.58
C ASP A 1133 2.08 7.88 49.57
N TRP A 1134 2.67 7.08 48.68
CA TRP A 1134 4.12 7.05 48.49
C TRP A 1134 4.62 8.30 47.76
N LEU A 1135 3.95 8.70 46.67
CA LEU A 1135 4.24 9.93 45.94
C LEU A 1135 4.04 11.17 46.82
N LYS A 1136 2.94 11.23 47.59
CA LYS A 1136 2.72 12.31 48.57
C LYS A 1136 3.84 12.39 49.60
N ARG A 1137 4.31 11.25 50.14
CA ARG A 1137 5.42 11.22 51.11
C ARG A 1137 6.76 11.64 50.50
N MET A 1138 7.01 11.29 49.23
CA MET A 1138 8.22 11.70 48.52
C MET A 1138 8.19 13.21 48.22
N PHE A 1139 7.07 13.73 47.70
CA PHE A 1139 6.88 15.16 47.47
C PHE A 1139 6.98 15.97 48.77
N LYS A 1140 6.39 15.49 49.87
CA LYS A 1140 6.52 16.13 51.19
C LYS A 1140 7.97 16.17 51.67
N ARG A 1141 8.78 15.15 51.41
CA ARG A 1141 10.21 15.11 51.77
C ARG A 1141 11.08 16.04 50.92
N ILE A 1142 10.70 16.26 49.66
CA ILE A 1142 11.41 17.18 48.77
C ILE A 1142 11.05 18.64 49.09
N VAL A 1143 9.79 18.93 49.45
CA VAL A 1143 9.33 20.28 49.82
C VAL A 1143 9.76 20.69 51.24
N ILE A 1144 10.01 19.74 52.15
CA ILE A 1144 10.49 20.05 53.52
C ILE A 1144 12.03 20.24 53.57
N ASN A 1145 12.75 19.90 52.49
CA ASN A 1145 14.20 20.12 52.37
C ASN A 1145 14.57 21.20 51.32
N GLN A 1146 13.65 22.09 50.98
CA GLN A 1146 13.96 23.38 50.36
C GLN A 1146 13.91 24.49 51.41
#